data_AF-A0A962DAS9-F1
#
_entry.id   AF-A0A962DAS9-F1
#
_cell.length_a   1.000
_cell.length_b   1.000
_cell.length_c   1.000
_cell.angle_alpha   90.00
_cell.angle_beta   90.00
_cell.angle_gamma   90.00
#
_symmetry.space_group_name_H-M   'P 1'
#
loop_
_entity.id
_entity.type
_entity.pdbx_description
1 polymer ?
#
loop_
_entity_poly.entity_id
_entity_poly.type
_entity_poly.pdbx_seq_one_letter_code
_entity_poly.pdbx_strand_id
1 'polypeptide(L)'
;MVPKTALARTRETESNPLENLLVTKTVNLHGTDPESKRLEILEYFEKSFSLYESLFECLNGDEAFYARANTLRHPLIFYYGHTAVLFINKLNVAKLIDQRIDPKLESMLAIGVDEMSWDDLNEAHYDWPTPAEVKAYRDKTRQIVRNFIKTCDVSLPIGWDSPLWVIMLGIEHERIHLETSAVLIRELPLKYVKPHPVWSRICEESGKAPKNELLPVKGGSLVLGKSRDNPYYGWDNEYGRFETQIEGFKASKYLVSNGEYLDFVKAGGYKTREFWDEEGWNWVTYKQADMPVYWRKEGDKYRYRSMLEEIDMPWDWPVDVNCLEARAFCKWKAKETGKPIRLPTEPEWYKLRELLKTDQPDWKHAPGNVNLEGDMSPCPVNRFEGPGGFFDIIGNVWQWTETPIDAYEGFEVHPVYDDFSTPTFDGKHNVFKGGCWVSTGNYAIKDSRYAFRRHFFQYSGIRYVEAGPLPETQMNIYETNEEVARSIEFHYGPDNFGVPNFPLACAQEIFDQLKGQKTLKAMEMGCSAGRVSFELAKVFDRVDALDFSARLIQAPTNLQQKGIQRYVLKEEGEIPLFREIRIEDLGYQDVKDKILFAQADACNLIAKYKGYDLVFAGNLIEHLYDPAKFLQDIKARINPGGLLILTSTYNWNEEITPRDKWLGGFKAKTGENYTTLEGIRDAIAPEFELTGEPKDIPFVIRKTARNYEQGIVQFSVWRKK
;
A
#
# COMPACT_ATOMS: atom_id res chain seq x y z
N MET A 1 -33.04 -4.17 -40.64
CA MET A 1 -31.67 -3.76 -41.01
C MET A 1 -30.74 -4.39 -39.99
N VAL A 2 -29.85 -5.27 -40.45
CA VAL A 2 -28.92 -6.04 -39.60
C VAL A 2 -27.79 -5.11 -39.14
N PRO A 3 -27.41 -5.04 -37.84
CA PRO A 3 -26.31 -4.20 -37.39
C PRO A 3 -24.97 -4.81 -37.82
N LYS A 4 -24.07 -3.97 -38.34
CA LYS A 4 -22.70 -4.34 -38.66
C LYS A 4 -21.94 -4.68 -37.38
N THR A 5 -21.42 -5.89 -37.31
CA THR A 5 -20.39 -6.32 -36.36
C THR A 5 -19.19 -5.39 -36.44
N ALA A 6 -18.70 -4.96 -35.28
CA ALA A 6 -17.49 -4.15 -35.13
C ALA A 6 -16.28 -4.95 -35.66
N LEU A 7 -15.81 -4.59 -36.86
CA LEU A 7 -14.54 -5.04 -37.38
C LEU A 7 -13.44 -4.22 -36.70
N ALA A 8 -12.56 -4.91 -35.96
CA ALA A 8 -11.30 -4.36 -35.50
C ALA A 8 -10.56 -3.73 -36.71
N ARG A 9 -10.24 -2.44 -36.62
CA ARG A 9 -9.45 -1.75 -37.64
C ARG A 9 -8.00 -2.22 -37.53
N THR A 10 -7.60 -3.19 -38.34
CA THR A 10 -6.18 -3.41 -38.65
C THR A 10 -5.73 -2.29 -39.58
N ARG A 11 -5.14 -1.23 -39.04
CA ARG A 11 -4.31 -0.31 -39.85
C ARG A 11 -2.97 -1.02 -40.04
N GLU A 12 -2.69 -1.48 -41.26
CA GLU A 12 -1.35 -1.92 -41.65
C GLU A 12 -0.43 -0.70 -41.68
N THR A 13 0.33 -0.51 -40.60
CA THR A 13 1.53 0.32 -40.56
C THR A 13 2.70 -0.59 -40.26
N GLU A 14 3.86 -0.36 -40.87
CA GLU A 14 5.12 -1.04 -40.55
C GLU A 14 5.22 -1.26 -39.04
N SER A 15 5.38 -2.52 -38.60
CA SER A 15 5.22 -2.90 -37.19
C SER A 15 6.14 -2.07 -36.30
N ASN A 16 5.60 -1.07 -35.62
CA ASN A 16 6.35 -0.31 -34.64
C ASN A 16 6.76 -1.29 -33.53
N PRO A 17 8.06 -1.45 -33.21
CA PRO A 17 8.51 -2.40 -32.19
C PRO A 17 7.80 -2.23 -30.83
N LEU A 18 7.33 -1.02 -30.53
CA LEU A 18 6.55 -0.71 -29.31
C LEU A 18 5.14 -1.32 -29.32
N GLU A 19 4.53 -1.57 -30.49
CA GLU A 19 3.21 -2.22 -30.55
C GLU A 19 3.25 -3.64 -30.01
N ASN A 20 4.39 -4.34 -30.17
CA ASN A 20 4.60 -5.67 -29.61
C ASN A 20 4.72 -5.68 -28.07
N LEU A 21 4.86 -4.50 -27.45
CA LEU A 21 4.96 -4.34 -25.99
C LEU A 21 3.60 -4.07 -25.32
N LEU A 22 2.64 -3.53 -26.06
CA LEU A 22 1.38 -3.02 -25.52
C LEU A 22 0.51 -4.11 -24.90
N VAL A 23 0.26 -5.16 -25.68
CA VAL A 23 -0.69 -6.21 -25.29
C VAL A 23 0.07 -7.38 -24.70
N THR A 24 -0.18 -7.62 -23.43
CA THR A 24 0.31 -8.79 -22.71
C THR A 24 -0.84 -9.61 -22.17
N LYS A 25 -0.62 -10.90 -21.92
CA LYS A 25 -1.53 -11.79 -21.20
C LYS A 25 -0.92 -12.12 -19.85
N THR A 26 -1.74 -12.13 -18.81
CA THR A 26 -1.30 -12.54 -17.48
C THR A 26 -0.85 -14.00 -17.55
N VAL A 27 0.36 -14.26 -17.06
CA VAL A 27 0.99 -15.58 -17.11
C VAL A 27 0.20 -16.57 -16.28
N ASN A 28 -0.10 -17.74 -16.85
CA ASN A 28 -0.58 -18.89 -16.08
C ASN A 28 0.61 -19.51 -15.35
N LEU A 29 0.60 -19.50 -14.02
CA LEU A 29 1.68 -19.97 -13.14
C LEU A 29 1.71 -21.49 -12.94
N HIS A 30 0.75 -22.22 -13.52
CA HIS A 30 0.77 -23.66 -13.61
C HIS A 30 1.45 -24.11 -14.91
N GLY A 31 1.74 -25.40 -15.01
CA GLY A 31 2.30 -26.01 -16.22
C GLY A 31 3.04 -27.30 -15.92
N THR A 32 3.59 -27.91 -16.97
CA THR A 32 4.36 -29.17 -16.87
C THR A 32 5.81 -29.02 -17.34
N ASP A 33 6.16 -27.89 -17.95
CA ASP A 33 7.50 -27.62 -18.49
C ASP A 33 8.12 -26.38 -17.81
N PRO A 34 9.03 -26.58 -16.83
CA PRO A 34 9.70 -25.50 -16.14
C PRO A 34 10.48 -24.54 -17.06
N GLU A 35 11.10 -25.04 -18.13
CA GLU A 35 11.90 -24.20 -19.03
C GLU A 35 11.01 -23.36 -19.96
N SER A 36 9.92 -23.94 -20.46
CA SER A 36 8.90 -23.15 -21.16
C SER A 36 8.31 -22.06 -20.23
N LYS A 37 8.03 -22.38 -18.96
CA LYS A 37 7.50 -21.38 -18.01
C LYS A 37 8.49 -20.26 -17.74
N ARG A 38 9.77 -20.61 -17.60
CA ARG A 38 10.86 -19.64 -17.43
C ARG A 38 10.91 -18.64 -18.58
N LEU A 39 10.82 -19.12 -19.82
CA LEU A 39 10.83 -18.26 -21.00
C LEU A 39 9.60 -17.35 -21.08
N GLU A 40 8.42 -17.86 -20.73
CA GLU A 40 7.18 -17.08 -20.68
C GLU A 40 7.26 -15.94 -19.65
N ILE A 41 7.75 -16.22 -18.43
CA ILE A 41 7.94 -15.18 -17.39
C ILE A 41 9.01 -14.18 -17.81
N LEU A 42 10.09 -14.64 -18.45
CA LEU A 42 11.12 -13.74 -18.96
C LEU A 42 10.57 -12.79 -20.03
N GLU A 43 9.77 -13.29 -20.98
CA GLU A 43 9.12 -12.44 -21.98
C GLU A 43 8.16 -11.44 -21.34
N TYR A 44 7.36 -11.89 -20.36
CA TYR A 44 6.44 -11.03 -19.63
C TYR A 44 7.17 -9.92 -18.86
N PHE A 45 8.30 -10.24 -18.21
CA PHE A 45 9.19 -9.27 -17.57
C PHE A 45 9.71 -8.25 -18.57
N GLU A 46 10.32 -8.70 -19.67
CA GLU A 46 10.95 -7.80 -20.66
C GLU A 46 9.95 -6.85 -21.30
N LYS A 47 8.74 -7.33 -21.59
CA LYS A 47 7.65 -6.50 -22.13
C LYS A 47 7.18 -5.46 -21.12
N SER A 48 6.95 -5.86 -19.87
CA SER A 48 6.49 -4.96 -18.80
C SER A 48 7.51 -3.86 -18.52
N PHE A 49 8.79 -4.25 -18.40
CA PHE A 49 9.88 -3.33 -18.11
C PHE A 49 10.10 -2.30 -19.22
N SER A 50 10.05 -2.73 -20.49
CA SER A 50 10.13 -1.81 -21.64
C SER A 50 8.90 -0.90 -21.76
N LEU A 51 7.69 -1.45 -21.55
CA LEU A 51 6.45 -0.68 -21.64
C LEU A 51 6.45 0.46 -20.60
N TYR A 52 6.88 0.17 -19.37
CA TYR A 52 7.01 1.18 -18.32
C TYR A 52 8.02 2.27 -18.69
N GLU A 53 9.19 1.92 -19.20
CA GLU A 53 10.18 2.91 -19.65
C GLU A 53 9.64 3.81 -20.76
N SER A 54 8.89 3.26 -21.72
CA SER A 54 8.31 4.03 -22.83
C SER A 54 7.36 5.14 -22.38
N LEU A 55 6.73 4.99 -21.21
CA LEU A 55 5.83 6.01 -20.67
C LEU A 55 6.60 7.29 -20.30
N PHE A 56 7.82 7.17 -19.78
CA PHE A 56 8.67 8.30 -19.42
C PHE A 56 9.31 8.98 -20.63
N GLU A 57 9.31 8.35 -21.80
CA GLU A 57 9.69 8.99 -23.06
C GLU A 57 8.71 10.10 -23.47
N CYS A 58 7.53 10.15 -22.87
CA CYS A 58 6.56 11.25 -23.03
C CYS A 58 6.99 12.55 -22.35
N LEU A 59 8.02 12.52 -21.49
CA LEU A 59 8.52 13.69 -20.80
C LEU A 59 9.35 14.58 -21.71
N ASN A 60 9.16 15.90 -21.57
CA ASN A 60 9.85 16.92 -22.34
C ASN A 60 11.00 17.52 -21.53
N GLY A 61 12.20 16.94 -21.68
CA GLY A 61 13.42 17.37 -20.99
C GLY A 61 13.60 16.75 -19.60
N ASP A 62 14.83 16.83 -19.09
CA ASP A 62 15.19 16.26 -17.78
C ASP A 62 14.46 16.99 -16.63
N GLU A 63 14.15 18.28 -16.81
CA GLU A 63 13.40 19.08 -15.85
C GLU A 63 12.01 18.51 -15.55
N ALA A 64 11.40 17.80 -16.50
CA ALA A 64 10.09 17.19 -16.34
C ALA A 64 10.11 16.02 -15.33
N PHE A 65 11.24 15.32 -15.18
CA PHE A 65 11.40 14.27 -14.18
C PHE A 65 11.35 14.83 -12.75
N TYR A 66 11.78 16.07 -12.56
CA TYR A 66 11.78 16.72 -11.25
C TYR A 66 10.49 17.50 -10.96
N ALA A 67 9.57 17.55 -11.92
CA ALA A 67 8.27 18.18 -11.72
C ALA A 67 7.38 17.32 -10.82
N ARG A 68 6.73 17.96 -9.85
CA ARG A 68 5.68 17.35 -9.04
C ARG A 68 4.33 17.57 -9.72
N ALA A 69 3.61 16.49 -9.97
CA ALA A 69 2.24 16.53 -10.50
C ALA A 69 1.29 17.25 -9.52
N ASN A 70 1.40 16.92 -8.23
CA ASN A 70 0.66 17.58 -7.16
C ASN A 70 1.40 17.48 -5.81
N THR A 71 0.91 18.20 -4.80
CA THR A 71 1.54 18.28 -3.47
C THR A 71 1.48 16.99 -2.66
N LEU A 72 0.73 15.99 -3.11
CA LEU A 72 0.51 14.70 -2.47
C LEU A 72 1.34 13.56 -3.11
N ARG A 73 2.29 13.93 -3.97
CA ARG A 73 3.09 12.98 -4.77
C ARG A 73 4.56 13.39 -4.81
N HIS A 74 5.44 12.41 -4.96
CA HIS A 74 6.84 12.65 -5.29
C HIS A 74 6.99 13.16 -6.74
N PRO A 75 8.16 13.70 -7.12
CA PRO A 75 8.44 14.00 -8.53
C PRO A 75 8.53 12.73 -9.39
N LEU A 76 8.41 12.85 -10.71
CA LEU A 76 8.44 11.68 -11.60
C LEU A 76 9.76 10.87 -11.59
N ILE A 77 10.89 11.48 -11.21
CA ILE A 77 12.16 10.80 -11.04
C ILE A 77 12.07 9.68 -9.99
N PHE A 78 11.25 9.88 -8.96
CA PHE A 78 10.97 8.86 -7.96
C PHE A 78 10.31 7.65 -8.62
N TYR A 79 9.19 7.86 -9.30
CA TYR A 79 8.42 6.80 -9.95
C TYR A 79 9.26 6.07 -11.02
N TYR A 80 10.09 6.81 -11.76
CA TYR A 80 10.97 6.24 -12.76
C TYR A 80 11.95 5.21 -12.16
N GLY A 81 12.50 5.48 -10.98
CA GLY A 81 13.45 4.58 -10.31
C GLY A 81 12.81 3.56 -9.36
N HIS A 82 11.69 3.90 -8.75
CA HIS A 82 11.04 3.14 -7.66
C HIS A 82 10.76 1.68 -8.04
N THR A 83 10.20 1.43 -9.23
CA THR A 83 9.84 0.05 -9.65
C THR A 83 11.07 -0.84 -9.77
N ALA A 84 12.18 -0.33 -10.32
CA ALA A 84 13.42 -1.07 -10.43
C ALA A 84 14.06 -1.32 -9.05
N VAL A 85 14.01 -0.31 -8.15
CA VAL A 85 14.46 -0.47 -6.76
C VAL A 85 13.63 -1.52 -6.03
N LEU A 86 12.31 -1.59 -6.28
CA LEU A 86 11.46 -2.60 -5.68
C LEU A 86 11.89 -4.03 -6.07
N PHE A 87 12.20 -4.30 -7.34
CA PHE A 87 12.72 -5.62 -7.74
C PHE A 87 13.95 -6.01 -6.91
N ILE A 88 14.93 -5.11 -6.79
CA ILE A 88 16.17 -5.39 -6.06
C ILE A 88 15.91 -5.54 -4.56
N ASN A 89 15.07 -4.68 -3.98
CA ASN A 89 14.72 -4.76 -2.57
C ASN A 89 14.01 -6.07 -2.23
N LYS A 90 13.00 -6.48 -3.01
CA LYS A 90 12.22 -7.69 -2.74
C LYS A 90 13.03 -8.96 -2.99
N LEU A 91 13.92 -8.99 -3.99
CA LEU A 91 14.88 -10.08 -4.16
C LEU A 91 15.87 -10.17 -2.98
N ASN A 92 16.34 -9.05 -2.43
CA ASN A 92 17.20 -9.06 -1.24
C ASN A 92 16.43 -9.51 0.02
N VAL A 93 15.21 -9.02 0.24
CA VAL A 93 14.36 -9.42 1.38
C VAL A 93 14.08 -10.93 1.34
N ALA A 94 13.83 -11.48 0.15
CA ALA A 94 13.65 -12.91 -0.05
C ALA A 94 14.97 -13.71 -0.02
N LYS A 95 16.13 -13.07 0.20
CA LYS A 95 17.47 -13.68 0.19
C LYS A 95 17.77 -14.45 -1.12
N LEU A 96 17.28 -13.93 -2.24
CA LEU A 96 17.44 -14.52 -3.58
C LEU A 96 18.63 -13.94 -4.36
N ILE A 97 19.17 -12.82 -3.89
CA ILE A 97 20.41 -12.20 -4.36
C ILE A 97 21.22 -11.72 -3.16
N ASP A 98 22.55 -11.71 -3.30
CA ASP A 98 23.46 -11.37 -2.20
C ASP A 98 24.04 -9.95 -2.30
N GLN A 99 23.70 -9.20 -3.36
CA GLN A 99 24.31 -7.90 -3.64
C GLN A 99 23.25 -6.85 -4.00
N ARG A 100 23.41 -5.69 -3.35
CA ARG A 100 22.74 -4.42 -3.66
C ARG A 100 23.39 -3.80 -4.90
N ILE A 101 22.64 -3.05 -5.71
CA ILE A 101 23.22 -2.30 -6.84
C ILE A 101 23.77 -0.97 -6.34
N ASP A 102 22.95 -0.22 -5.61
CA ASP A 102 23.29 1.08 -5.04
C ASP A 102 22.41 1.33 -3.80
N PRO A 103 22.93 1.10 -2.58
CA PRO A 103 22.17 1.29 -1.35
C PRO A 103 21.62 2.70 -1.15
N LYS A 104 22.26 3.74 -1.71
CA LYS A 104 21.79 5.13 -1.59
C LYS A 104 20.54 5.33 -2.45
N LEU A 105 20.58 4.91 -3.72
CA LEU A 105 19.40 4.98 -4.60
C LEU A 105 18.27 4.10 -4.09
N GLU A 106 18.62 2.89 -3.62
CA GLU A 106 17.65 1.94 -3.09
C GLU A 106 16.94 2.49 -1.85
N SER A 107 17.65 3.09 -0.90
CA SER A 107 17.01 3.71 0.26
C SER A 107 16.17 4.95 -0.10
N MET A 108 16.63 5.76 -1.06
CA MET A 108 15.96 7.00 -1.45
C MET A 108 14.67 6.75 -2.25
N LEU A 109 14.63 5.67 -3.03
CA LEU A 109 13.52 5.33 -3.91
C LEU A 109 12.71 4.13 -3.40
N ALA A 110 13.04 3.55 -2.24
CA ALA A 110 12.33 2.40 -1.65
C ALA A 110 10.94 2.76 -1.12
N ILE A 111 10.83 3.90 -0.44
CA ILE A 111 9.62 4.28 0.28
C ILE A 111 8.65 4.86 -0.73
N GLY A 112 7.63 4.09 -1.11
CA GLY A 112 6.47 4.60 -1.82
C GLY A 112 5.84 5.75 -1.05
N VAL A 113 5.24 6.72 -1.74
CA VAL A 113 4.26 7.61 -1.08
C VAL A 113 3.04 6.75 -0.79
N ASP A 114 3.10 5.97 0.29
CA ASP A 114 1.92 5.30 0.78
C ASP A 114 0.97 6.37 1.32
N GLU A 115 -0.32 6.13 1.13
CA GLU A 115 -1.42 7.08 1.24
C GLU A 115 -1.71 7.51 2.70
N MET A 116 -0.78 7.20 3.60
CA MET A 116 -0.91 7.20 5.06
C MET A 116 0.06 8.17 5.76
N SER A 117 1.21 8.50 5.18
CA SER A 117 2.24 9.36 5.80
C SER A 117 2.54 10.58 4.94
N TRP A 118 1.98 11.73 5.34
CA TRP A 118 2.27 13.03 4.72
C TRP A 118 3.65 13.59 5.10
N ASP A 119 4.30 12.99 6.11
CA ASP A 119 5.53 13.47 6.72
C ASP A 119 6.78 13.20 5.87
N ASP A 120 6.70 12.31 4.88
CA ASP A 120 7.82 11.99 3.97
C ASP A 120 7.89 12.93 2.74
N LEU A 121 7.00 13.92 2.65
CA LEU A 121 6.97 14.93 1.57
C LEU A 121 7.68 16.24 1.96
N ASN A 122 8.40 16.28 3.08
CA ASN A 122 9.07 17.50 3.56
C ASN A 122 10.28 17.87 2.68
N GLU A 123 10.21 19.03 2.03
CA GLU A 123 11.04 19.45 0.88
C GLU A 123 12.44 19.98 1.23
N ALA A 124 12.93 19.77 2.45
CA ALA A 124 14.27 20.20 2.82
C ALA A 124 15.35 19.27 2.21
N HIS A 125 15.65 19.51 0.92
CA HIS A 125 16.75 18.97 0.12
C HIS A 125 16.82 17.43 -0.01
N TYR A 126 15.94 16.85 -0.85
CA TYR A 126 16.23 15.55 -1.46
C TYR A 126 17.25 15.74 -2.60
N ASP A 127 18.39 15.09 -2.47
CA ASP A 127 19.44 14.99 -3.50
C ASP A 127 19.00 13.97 -4.56
N TRP A 128 17.95 14.32 -5.32
CA TRP A 128 17.37 13.44 -6.34
C TRP A 128 18.41 13.09 -7.42
N PRO A 129 18.44 11.84 -7.88
CA PRO A 129 19.39 11.40 -8.89
C PRO A 129 19.05 11.99 -10.26
N THR A 130 20.00 11.97 -11.19
CA THR A 130 19.77 12.32 -12.59
C THR A 130 18.94 11.26 -13.31
N PRO A 131 18.15 11.61 -14.34
CA PRO A 131 17.47 10.61 -15.17
C PRO A 131 18.44 9.59 -15.76
N ALA A 132 19.66 10.00 -16.10
CA ALA A 132 20.72 9.13 -16.59
C ALA A 132 21.21 8.13 -15.52
N GLU A 133 21.41 8.56 -14.27
CA GLU A 133 21.76 7.67 -13.15
C GLU A 133 20.65 6.65 -12.86
N VAL A 134 19.38 7.10 -12.86
CA VAL A 134 18.24 6.21 -12.68
C VAL A 134 18.12 5.22 -13.84
N LYS A 135 18.28 5.66 -15.10
CA LYS A 135 18.31 4.76 -16.26
C LYS A 135 19.41 3.70 -16.12
N ALA A 136 20.62 4.11 -15.74
CA ALA A 136 21.73 3.18 -15.54
C ALA A 136 21.44 2.16 -14.41
N TYR A 137 20.75 2.58 -13.34
CA TYR A 137 20.27 1.69 -12.29
C TYR A 137 19.22 0.70 -12.82
N ARG A 138 18.23 1.19 -13.59
CA ARG A 138 17.21 0.36 -14.24
C ARG A 138 17.83 -0.68 -15.16
N ASP A 139 18.82 -0.32 -15.97
CA ASP A 139 19.52 -1.24 -16.88
C ASP A 139 20.25 -2.35 -16.12
N LYS A 140 20.92 -2.01 -15.02
CA LYS A 140 21.55 -3.02 -14.13
C LYS A 140 20.50 -3.93 -13.49
N THR A 141 19.40 -3.36 -13.00
CA THR A 141 18.28 -4.12 -12.44
C THR A 141 17.74 -5.11 -13.46
N ARG A 142 17.50 -4.65 -14.69
CA ARG A 142 17.03 -5.48 -15.81
C ARG A 142 17.96 -6.65 -16.07
N GLN A 143 19.27 -6.43 -16.05
CA GLN A 143 20.26 -7.49 -16.25
C GLN A 143 20.29 -8.49 -15.10
N ILE A 144 20.18 -8.04 -13.85
CA ILE A 144 20.13 -8.91 -12.67
C ILE A 144 18.87 -9.75 -12.68
N VAL A 145 17.69 -9.14 -12.87
CA VAL A 145 16.41 -9.86 -12.91
C VAL A 145 16.37 -10.86 -14.07
N ARG A 146 16.83 -10.46 -15.27
CA ARG A 146 16.96 -11.36 -16.42
C ARG A 146 17.85 -12.56 -16.10
N ASN A 147 19.02 -12.33 -15.49
CA ASN A 147 19.93 -13.41 -15.13
C ASN A 147 19.30 -14.32 -14.08
N PHE A 148 18.69 -13.75 -13.05
CA PHE A 148 17.99 -14.49 -12.01
C PHE A 148 16.89 -15.39 -12.59
N ILE A 149 16.01 -14.86 -13.44
CA ILE A 149 14.97 -15.63 -14.13
C ILE A 149 15.59 -16.74 -14.97
N LYS A 150 16.77 -16.54 -15.57
CA LYS A 150 17.44 -17.56 -16.39
C LYS A 150 18.09 -18.68 -15.58
N THR A 151 18.47 -18.42 -14.33
CA THR A 151 19.32 -19.34 -13.55
C THR A 151 18.67 -19.91 -12.30
N CYS A 152 17.59 -19.31 -11.79
CA CYS A 152 16.91 -19.83 -10.59
C CYS A 152 16.30 -21.21 -10.84
N ASP A 153 16.13 -22.01 -9.79
CA ASP A 153 15.37 -23.26 -9.91
C ASP A 153 13.88 -22.95 -10.15
N VAL A 154 13.25 -23.70 -11.05
CA VAL A 154 11.82 -23.58 -11.35
C VAL A 154 11.11 -24.85 -10.93
N SER A 155 10.27 -24.72 -9.90
CA SER A 155 9.26 -25.71 -9.52
C SER A 155 7.88 -25.22 -9.95
N LEU A 156 7.04 -26.15 -10.43
CA LEU A 156 5.66 -25.88 -10.82
C LEU A 156 4.69 -26.64 -9.90
N PRO A 157 3.53 -26.06 -9.55
CA PRO A 157 3.10 -24.69 -9.86
C PRO A 157 3.90 -23.61 -9.11
N ILE A 158 3.97 -22.40 -9.67
CA ILE A 158 4.62 -21.26 -9.02
C ILE A 158 3.63 -20.66 -8.00
N GLY A 159 3.88 -20.89 -6.71
CA GLY A 159 3.16 -20.30 -5.58
C GLY A 159 4.02 -19.34 -4.76
N TRP A 160 3.51 -18.87 -3.61
CA TRP A 160 4.17 -17.85 -2.76
C TRP A 160 5.61 -18.19 -2.34
N ASP A 161 5.90 -19.48 -2.11
CA ASP A 161 7.23 -19.94 -1.71
C ASP A 161 8.21 -20.07 -2.90
N SER A 162 7.74 -19.84 -4.13
CA SER A 162 8.57 -19.94 -5.33
C SER A 162 9.41 -18.67 -5.53
N PRO A 163 10.70 -18.78 -5.86
CA PRO A 163 11.52 -17.61 -6.18
C PRO A 163 10.98 -16.78 -7.36
N LEU A 164 10.30 -17.42 -8.32
CA LEU A 164 9.68 -16.73 -9.46
C LEU A 164 8.40 -15.96 -9.08
N TRP A 165 7.80 -16.24 -7.92
CA TRP A 165 6.69 -15.45 -7.41
C TRP A 165 7.13 -14.01 -7.09
N VAL A 166 8.34 -13.83 -6.56
CA VAL A 166 8.94 -12.51 -6.28
C VAL A 166 9.15 -11.72 -7.57
N ILE A 167 9.46 -12.40 -8.68
CA ILE A 167 9.55 -11.77 -10.00
C ILE A 167 8.17 -11.34 -10.49
N MET A 168 7.16 -12.20 -10.38
CA MET A 168 5.79 -11.85 -10.74
C MET A 168 5.27 -10.67 -9.91
N LEU A 169 5.58 -10.63 -8.62
CA LEU A 169 5.29 -9.51 -7.73
C LEU A 169 5.90 -8.21 -8.24
N GLY A 170 7.19 -8.21 -8.62
CA GLY A 170 7.83 -7.02 -9.18
C GLY A 170 7.21 -6.58 -10.50
N ILE A 171 6.83 -7.52 -11.37
CA ILE A 171 6.17 -7.23 -12.66
C ILE A 171 4.81 -6.59 -12.43
N GLU A 172 3.96 -7.19 -11.60
CA GLU A 172 2.62 -6.66 -11.32
C GLU A 172 2.69 -5.34 -10.55
N HIS A 173 3.68 -5.16 -9.68
CA HIS A 173 3.95 -3.86 -9.05
C HIS A 173 4.34 -2.78 -10.07
N GLU A 174 5.21 -3.08 -11.04
CA GLU A 174 5.55 -2.13 -12.09
C GLU A 174 4.34 -1.77 -12.96
N ARG A 175 3.39 -2.70 -13.16
CA ARG A 175 2.11 -2.43 -13.83
C ARG A 175 1.18 -1.54 -13.03
N ILE A 176 1.21 -1.62 -11.70
CA ILE A 176 0.52 -0.64 -10.84
C ILE A 176 1.08 0.76 -11.09
N HIS A 177 2.40 0.85 -11.16
CA HIS A 177 3.11 2.10 -11.38
C HIS A 177 3.00 2.62 -12.81
N LEU A 178 2.78 1.77 -13.81
CA LEU A 178 2.47 2.20 -15.18
C LEU A 178 1.22 3.07 -15.20
N GLU A 179 0.13 2.60 -14.58
CA GLU A 179 -1.11 3.35 -14.49
C GLU A 179 -0.95 4.61 -13.62
N THR A 180 -0.33 4.46 -12.44
CA THR A 180 -0.09 5.60 -11.54
C THR A 180 0.72 6.69 -12.23
N SER A 181 1.80 6.33 -12.92
CA SER A 181 2.64 7.30 -13.63
C SER A 181 1.90 7.94 -14.81
N ALA A 182 1.00 7.21 -15.49
CA ALA A 182 0.18 7.78 -16.56
C ALA A 182 -0.79 8.86 -16.03
N VAL A 183 -1.32 8.69 -14.82
CA VAL A 183 -2.12 9.73 -14.13
C VAL A 183 -1.25 10.93 -13.76
N LEU A 184 -0.06 10.70 -13.20
CA LEU A 184 0.83 11.80 -12.78
C LEU A 184 1.38 12.60 -13.97
N ILE A 185 1.69 11.93 -15.09
CA ILE A 185 2.09 12.59 -16.34
C ILE A 185 0.95 13.46 -16.88
N ARG A 186 -0.30 12.99 -16.80
CA ARG A 186 -1.50 13.78 -17.18
C ARG A 186 -1.63 15.05 -16.34
N GLU A 187 -1.34 14.96 -15.06
CA GLU A 187 -1.40 16.08 -14.11
C GLU A 187 -0.27 17.10 -14.29
N LEU A 188 0.84 16.74 -14.93
CA LEU A 188 1.90 17.70 -15.23
C LEU A 188 1.42 18.84 -16.14
N PRO A 189 1.96 20.06 -15.96
CA PRO A 189 1.81 21.12 -16.95
C PRO A 189 2.24 20.67 -18.35
N LEU A 190 1.47 21.05 -19.36
CA LEU A 190 1.67 20.66 -20.77
C LEU A 190 3.10 20.86 -21.30
N LYS A 191 3.83 21.89 -20.82
CA LYS A 191 5.22 22.15 -21.22
C LYS A 191 6.20 21.02 -20.87
N TYR A 192 5.87 20.19 -19.89
CA TYR A 192 6.70 19.06 -19.42
C TYR A 192 6.38 17.75 -20.12
N VAL A 193 5.42 17.73 -21.04
CA VAL A 193 5.06 16.54 -21.83
C VAL A 193 5.18 16.84 -23.32
N LYS A 194 5.39 15.80 -24.12
CA LYS A 194 5.47 15.89 -25.59
C LYS A 194 4.71 14.74 -26.25
N PRO A 195 4.28 14.89 -27.51
CA PRO A 195 3.69 13.79 -28.26
C PRO A 195 4.61 12.58 -28.35
N HIS A 196 4.01 11.38 -28.33
CA HIS A 196 4.72 10.10 -28.41
C HIS A 196 4.01 9.18 -29.41
N PRO A 197 4.75 8.41 -30.26
CA PRO A 197 4.15 7.61 -31.33
C PRO A 197 3.09 6.59 -30.89
N VAL A 198 3.17 6.13 -29.64
CA VAL A 198 2.21 5.19 -29.06
C VAL A 198 1.20 5.90 -28.18
N TRP A 199 1.68 6.66 -27.21
CA TRP A 199 0.87 7.22 -26.13
C TRP A 199 0.01 8.42 -26.57
N SER A 200 0.26 9.00 -27.76
CA SER A 200 -0.61 10.02 -28.37
C SER A 200 -1.74 9.45 -29.22
N ARG A 201 -1.90 8.11 -29.29
CA ARG A 201 -3.00 7.46 -30.03
C ARG A 201 -4.30 7.49 -29.23
N ILE A 202 -4.80 8.69 -28.96
CA ILE A 202 -6.06 8.88 -28.26
C ILE A 202 -7.26 8.63 -29.19
N CYS A 203 -8.41 8.41 -28.57
CA CYS A 203 -9.66 8.23 -29.28
C CYS A 203 -10.06 9.52 -30.03
N GLU A 204 -10.37 9.40 -31.32
CA GLU A 204 -10.85 10.54 -32.15
C GLU A 204 -12.39 10.67 -32.17
N GLU A 205 -13.10 9.64 -31.70
CA GLU A 205 -14.57 9.64 -31.72
C GLU A 205 -15.12 10.40 -30.51
N SER A 206 -15.97 11.39 -30.78
CA SER A 206 -16.74 12.09 -29.77
C SER A 206 -18.06 12.57 -30.35
N GLY A 207 -19.03 12.81 -29.48
CA GLY A 207 -20.38 13.13 -29.90
C GLY A 207 -21.27 13.61 -28.75
N LYS A 208 -22.58 13.53 -28.98
CA LYS A 208 -23.56 13.86 -27.96
C LYS A 208 -23.65 12.73 -26.94
N ALA A 209 -23.52 13.09 -25.66
CA ALA A 209 -23.70 12.17 -24.55
C ALA A 209 -25.01 11.35 -24.67
N PRO A 210 -24.96 10.00 -24.60
CA PRO A 210 -26.17 9.20 -24.55
C PRO A 210 -26.91 9.46 -23.24
N LYS A 211 -28.25 9.40 -23.28
CA LYS A 211 -29.05 9.45 -22.06
C LYS A 211 -29.00 8.08 -21.37
N ASN A 212 -28.62 8.08 -20.11
CA ASN A 212 -28.49 6.84 -19.35
C ASN A 212 -29.85 6.23 -18.98
N GLU A 213 -29.89 4.90 -18.86
CA GLU A 213 -31.05 4.12 -18.42
C GLU A 213 -30.63 3.10 -17.37
N LEU A 214 -31.56 2.70 -16.50
CA LEU A 214 -31.31 1.72 -15.44
C LEU A 214 -31.82 0.35 -15.88
N LEU A 215 -30.91 -0.61 -16.02
CA LEU A 215 -31.23 -1.98 -16.43
C LEU A 215 -31.18 -2.93 -15.23
N PRO A 216 -32.06 -3.95 -15.17
CA PRO A 216 -32.09 -4.88 -14.05
C PRO A 216 -30.85 -5.79 -14.01
N VAL A 217 -30.33 -6.01 -12.81
CA VAL A 217 -29.28 -6.98 -12.51
C VAL A 217 -29.85 -8.02 -11.55
N LYS A 218 -29.72 -9.30 -11.91
CA LYS A 218 -30.20 -10.38 -11.06
C LYS A 218 -29.30 -10.51 -9.83
N GLY A 219 -29.92 -10.47 -8.65
CA GLY A 219 -29.26 -10.80 -7.39
C GLY A 219 -28.90 -12.29 -7.27
N GLY A 220 -28.42 -12.69 -6.10
CA GLY A 220 -28.10 -14.07 -5.75
C GLY A 220 -26.88 -14.19 -4.84
N SER A 221 -26.50 -15.43 -4.58
CA SER A 221 -25.29 -15.75 -3.83
C SER A 221 -24.04 -15.37 -4.59
N LEU A 222 -23.05 -14.85 -3.88
CA LEU A 222 -21.72 -14.56 -4.40
C LEU A 222 -20.67 -15.10 -3.42
N VAL A 223 -19.64 -15.75 -3.96
CA VAL A 223 -18.45 -16.19 -3.23
C VAL A 223 -17.25 -15.54 -3.90
N LEU A 224 -16.48 -14.78 -3.12
CA LEU A 224 -15.26 -14.09 -3.54
C LEU A 224 -14.06 -14.63 -2.76
N GLY A 225 -12.88 -14.40 -3.32
CA GLY A 225 -11.61 -14.88 -2.78
C GLY A 225 -10.94 -15.89 -3.71
N LYS A 226 -9.67 -15.64 -4.03
CA LYS A 226 -8.84 -16.55 -4.84
C LYS A 226 -8.46 -17.76 -4.00
N SER A 227 -8.57 -18.94 -4.60
CA SER A 227 -7.93 -20.14 -4.08
C SER A 227 -6.41 -20.03 -4.14
N ARG A 228 -5.70 -20.68 -3.21
CA ARG A 228 -4.24 -20.85 -3.26
C ARG A 228 -3.76 -21.62 -4.50
N ASP A 229 -4.65 -22.42 -5.11
CA ASP A 229 -4.41 -23.16 -6.37
C ASP A 229 -4.89 -22.37 -7.62
N ASN A 230 -5.15 -21.06 -7.49
CA ASN A 230 -5.49 -20.24 -8.66
C ASN A 230 -4.25 -20.10 -9.56
N PRO A 231 -4.37 -20.37 -10.87
CA PRO A 231 -3.22 -20.36 -11.78
C PRO A 231 -2.68 -18.97 -12.10
N TYR A 232 -3.30 -17.89 -11.64
CA TYR A 232 -2.86 -16.54 -11.95
C TYR A 232 -2.40 -15.82 -10.68
N TYR A 233 -1.40 -14.95 -10.84
CA TYR A 233 -0.94 -14.07 -9.77
C TYR A 233 -2.11 -13.29 -9.15
N GLY A 234 -2.08 -13.15 -7.83
CA GLY A 234 -2.99 -12.30 -7.07
C GLY A 234 -2.25 -11.65 -5.92
N TRP A 235 -2.67 -10.45 -5.56
CA TRP A 235 -2.23 -9.81 -4.33
C TRP A 235 -2.82 -10.51 -3.11
N ASP A 236 -2.19 -10.36 -1.96
CA ASP A 236 -2.61 -10.98 -0.70
C ASP A 236 -4.09 -10.68 -0.35
N ASN A 237 -4.57 -9.46 -0.60
CA ASN A 237 -5.95 -9.05 -0.36
C ASN A 237 -7.00 -9.73 -1.25
N GLU A 238 -6.56 -10.45 -2.30
CA GLU A 238 -7.44 -11.19 -3.21
C GLU A 238 -7.72 -12.61 -2.70
N TYR A 239 -6.94 -13.11 -1.75
CA TYR A 239 -7.10 -14.43 -1.12
C TYR A 239 -8.02 -14.36 0.11
N GLY A 240 -8.35 -15.54 0.66
CA GLY A 240 -9.35 -15.70 1.69
C GLY A 240 -10.71 -16.07 1.09
N ARG A 241 -11.77 -15.89 1.87
CA ARG A 241 -13.14 -16.20 1.47
C ARG A 241 -14.08 -15.10 1.95
N PHE A 242 -14.99 -14.69 1.07
CA PHE A 242 -16.08 -13.80 1.41
C PHE A 242 -17.36 -14.29 0.74
N GLU A 243 -18.42 -14.46 1.53
CA GLU A 243 -19.71 -14.92 1.05
C GLU A 243 -20.80 -13.93 1.38
N THR A 244 -21.68 -13.65 0.42
CA THR A 244 -22.81 -12.75 0.65
C THR A 244 -24.00 -13.09 -0.25
N GLN A 245 -25.17 -12.59 0.14
CA GLN A 245 -26.40 -12.64 -0.65
C GLN A 245 -26.77 -11.24 -1.10
N ILE A 246 -27.00 -11.08 -2.40
CA ILE A 246 -27.29 -9.78 -3.00
C ILE A 246 -28.72 -9.79 -3.52
N GLU A 247 -29.50 -8.78 -3.16
CA GLU A 247 -30.83 -8.59 -3.74
C GLU A 247 -30.76 -8.16 -5.21
N GLY A 248 -31.86 -8.32 -5.95
CA GLY A 248 -31.93 -7.75 -7.30
C GLY A 248 -31.92 -6.23 -7.25
N PHE A 249 -31.13 -5.61 -8.14
CA PHE A 249 -31.00 -4.15 -8.23
C PHE A 249 -31.06 -3.70 -9.70
N LYS A 250 -30.95 -2.39 -9.96
CA LYS A 250 -30.72 -1.88 -11.32
C LYS A 250 -29.42 -1.12 -11.38
N ALA A 251 -28.67 -1.27 -12.47
CA ALA A 251 -27.45 -0.50 -12.73
C ALA A 251 -27.62 0.40 -13.94
N SER A 252 -26.89 1.52 -13.97
CA SER A 252 -26.83 2.38 -15.14
C SER A 252 -26.28 1.58 -16.33
N LYS A 253 -26.89 1.74 -17.50
CA LYS A 253 -26.51 1.05 -18.74
C LYS A 253 -25.09 1.44 -19.16
N TYR A 254 -24.87 2.75 -19.21
CA TYR A 254 -23.59 3.37 -19.52
C TYR A 254 -22.91 3.80 -18.23
N LEU A 255 -21.58 3.96 -18.27
CA LEU A 255 -20.88 4.79 -17.31
C LEU A 255 -21.39 6.24 -17.42
N VAL A 256 -21.30 7.00 -16.33
CA VAL A 256 -21.67 8.43 -16.35
C VAL A 256 -20.72 9.16 -17.27
N SER A 257 -21.29 9.79 -18.30
CA SER A 257 -20.52 10.57 -19.27
C SER A 257 -20.21 11.98 -18.75
N ASN A 258 -19.22 12.65 -19.34
CA ASN A 258 -18.94 14.07 -19.09
C ASN A 258 -20.21 14.92 -19.26
N GLY A 259 -21.02 14.63 -20.27
CA GLY A 259 -22.27 15.35 -20.54
C GLY A 259 -23.35 15.11 -19.48
N GLU A 260 -23.46 13.90 -18.95
CA GLU A 260 -24.36 13.61 -17.83
C GLU A 260 -23.87 14.26 -16.52
N TYR A 261 -22.56 14.28 -16.28
CA TYR A 261 -21.97 14.94 -15.11
C TYR A 261 -22.08 16.47 -15.17
N LEU A 262 -22.09 17.06 -16.37
CA LEU A 262 -22.28 18.50 -16.56
C LEU A 262 -23.58 19.00 -15.93
N ASP A 263 -24.64 18.19 -15.92
CA ASP A 263 -25.91 18.55 -15.30
C ASP A 263 -25.76 18.74 -13.77
N PHE A 264 -24.96 17.91 -13.10
CA PHE A 264 -24.63 18.07 -11.68
C PHE A 264 -23.83 19.36 -11.43
N VAL A 265 -22.84 19.65 -12.28
CA VAL A 265 -22.05 20.89 -12.21
C VAL A 265 -22.96 22.11 -12.36
N LYS A 266 -23.84 22.13 -13.37
CA LYS A 266 -24.77 23.23 -13.64
C LYS A 266 -25.83 23.40 -12.56
N ALA A 267 -26.23 22.32 -11.90
CA ALA A 267 -27.14 22.36 -10.74
C ALA A 267 -26.47 22.90 -9.46
N GLY A 268 -25.20 23.31 -9.51
CA GLY A 268 -24.49 23.79 -8.33
C GLY A 268 -24.02 22.66 -7.41
N GLY A 269 -23.78 21.45 -7.95
CA GLY A 269 -23.39 20.27 -7.20
C GLY A 269 -22.19 20.48 -6.26
N TYR A 270 -21.15 21.15 -6.74
CA TYR A 270 -19.95 21.50 -5.95
C TYR A 270 -20.19 22.60 -4.91
N LYS A 271 -21.32 23.32 -4.98
CA LYS A 271 -21.65 24.43 -4.09
C LYS A 271 -22.72 24.09 -3.05
N THR A 272 -23.25 22.86 -3.09
CA THR A 272 -24.43 22.48 -2.31
C THR A 272 -24.09 21.41 -1.27
N ARG A 273 -23.96 21.80 0.00
CA ARG A 273 -23.56 20.95 1.14
C ARG A 273 -24.30 19.63 1.26
N GLU A 274 -25.60 19.62 0.92
CA GLU A 274 -26.49 18.47 1.09
C GLU A 274 -26.06 17.25 0.26
N PHE A 275 -25.33 17.46 -0.83
CA PHE A 275 -24.84 16.37 -1.68
C PHE A 275 -23.55 15.74 -1.16
N TRP A 276 -22.88 16.33 -0.18
CA TRP A 276 -21.60 15.86 0.32
C TRP A 276 -21.78 15.21 1.68
N ASP A 277 -21.02 14.16 1.98
CA ASP A 277 -20.81 13.79 3.39
C ASP A 277 -19.79 14.74 4.03
N GLU A 278 -19.44 14.50 5.29
CA GLU A 278 -18.50 15.36 6.01
C GLU A 278 -17.11 15.38 5.36
N GLU A 279 -16.54 14.20 5.06
CA GLU A 279 -15.25 14.09 4.38
C GLU A 279 -15.25 14.80 3.02
N GLY A 280 -16.28 14.54 2.20
CA GLY A 280 -16.46 15.16 0.90
C GLY A 280 -16.61 16.67 0.97
N TRP A 281 -17.36 17.18 1.96
CA TRP A 281 -17.54 18.61 2.13
C TRP A 281 -16.25 19.31 2.55
N ASN A 282 -15.49 18.70 3.46
CA ASN A 282 -14.19 19.21 3.88
C ASN A 282 -13.21 19.22 2.69
N TRP A 283 -13.23 18.18 1.85
CA TRP A 283 -12.41 18.14 0.64
C TRP A 283 -12.79 19.23 -0.38
N VAL A 284 -14.07 19.35 -0.76
CA VAL A 284 -14.50 20.28 -1.82
C VAL A 284 -14.27 21.74 -1.40
N THR A 285 -14.46 22.05 -0.12
CA THR A 285 -14.21 23.38 0.44
C THR A 285 -12.72 23.69 0.56
N TYR A 286 -11.90 22.73 1.00
CA TYR A 286 -10.44 22.89 1.06
C TYR A 286 -9.81 23.06 -0.32
N LYS A 287 -10.20 22.21 -1.29
CA LYS A 287 -9.70 22.26 -2.67
C LYS A 287 -10.30 23.39 -3.49
N GLN A 288 -11.42 23.97 -3.04
CA GLN A 288 -12.20 24.96 -3.79
C GLN A 288 -12.59 24.44 -5.19
N ALA A 289 -12.89 23.15 -5.29
CA ALA A 289 -13.22 22.51 -6.56
C ALA A 289 -14.62 22.96 -7.04
N ASP A 290 -14.76 23.25 -8.33
CA ASP A 290 -16.00 23.69 -8.97
C ASP A 290 -16.43 22.81 -10.17
N MET A 291 -15.55 21.91 -10.61
CA MET A 291 -15.73 20.94 -11.68
C MET A 291 -14.68 19.82 -11.57
N PRO A 292 -14.83 18.71 -12.33
CA PRO A 292 -13.82 17.65 -12.37
C PRO A 292 -12.41 18.16 -12.71
N VAL A 293 -11.38 17.61 -12.06
CA VAL A 293 -10.00 18.13 -12.10
C VAL A 293 -9.38 18.21 -13.50
N TYR A 294 -9.82 17.36 -14.42
CA TYR A 294 -9.30 17.29 -15.80
C TYR A 294 -10.14 18.05 -16.82
N TRP A 295 -11.20 18.73 -16.38
CA TRP A 295 -11.86 19.72 -17.21
C TRP A 295 -11.04 21.01 -17.21
N ARG A 296 -11.02 21.68 -18.35
CA ARG A 296 -10.39 22.98 -18.55
C ARG A 296 -11.46 23.92 -19.03
N LYS A 297 -11.54 25.10 -18.43
CA LYS A 297 -12.59 26.07 -18.75
C LYS A 297 -11.96 27.39 -19.18
N GLU A 298 -12.28 27.81 -20.39
CA GLU A 298 -11.89 29.10 -20.96
C GLU A 298 -13.15 29.85 -21.39
N GLY A 299 -13.60 30.80 -20.56
CA GLY A 299 -14.91 31.43 -20.72
C GLY A 299 -16.04 30.40 -20.61
N ASP A 300 -16.84 30.29 -21.67
CA ASP A 300 -17.97 29.34 -21.75
C ASP A 300 -17.59 27.99 -22.38
N LYS A 301 -16.34 27.82 -22.85
CA LYS A 301 -15.88 26.60 -23.49
C LYS A 301 -15.22 25.68 -22.49
N TYR A 302 -15.58 24.40 -22.57
CA TYR A 302 -14.93 23.32 -21.86
C TYR A 302 -13.97 22.58 -22.81
N ARG A 303 -12.82 22.19 -22.27
CA ARG A 303 -11.83 21.31 -22.90
C ARG A 303 -11.48 20.18 -21.93
N TYR A 304 -10.94 19.10 -22.46
CA TYR A 304 -10.57 17.92 -21.68
C TYR A 304 -9.06 17.72 -21.71
N ARG A 305 -8.46 17.58 -20.53
CA ARG A 305 -7.05 17.24 -20.36
C ARG A 305 -6.87 15.73 -20.56
N SER A 306 -6.34 15.30 -21.70
CA SER A 306 -5.81 13.94 -21.89
C SER A 306 -4.40 13.85 -21.31
N MET A 307 -3.75 12.68 -21.39
CA MET A 307 -2.41 12.48 -20.80
C MET A 307 -1.37 13.46 -21.37
N LEU A 308 -1.33 13.63 -22.69
CA LEU A 308 -0.26 14.38 -23.36
C LEU A 308 -0.74 15.69 -23.99
N GLU A 309 -2.04 15.91 -24.10
CA GLU A 309 -2.60 17.08 -24.77
C GLU A 309 -3.91 17.56 -24.14
N GLU A 310 -4.47 18.64 -24.66
CA GLU A 310 -5.81 19.12 -24.34
C GLU A 310 -6.66 19.11 -25.60
N ILE A 311 -7.82 18.48 -25.56
CA ILE A 311 -8.73 18.33 -26.69
C ILE A 311 -10.04 19.07 -26.44
N ASP A 312 -10.87 19.18 -27.47
CA ASP A 312 -12.25 19.63 -27.31
C ASP A 312 -13.01 18.66 -26.40
N MET A 313 -13.92 19.18 -25.56
CA MET A 313 -14.62 18.38 -24.56
C MET A 313 -15.42 17.23 -25.18
N PRO A 314 -15.05 15.95 -24.91
CA PRO A 314 -15.78 14.80 -25.42
C PRO A 314 -16.92 14.46 -24.46
N TRP A 315 -18.10 15.02 -24.73
CA TRP A 315 -19.25 14.91 -23.82
C TRP A 315 -19.77 13.48 -23.63
N ASP A 316 -19.54 12.59 -24.58
CA ASP A 316 -19.94 11.19 -24.52
C ASP A 316 -18.87 10.23 -23.96
N TRP A 317 -17.69 10.72 -23.58
CA TRP A 317 -16.70 9.95 -22.84
C TRP A 317 -17.06 9.88 -21.34
N PRO A 318 -16.57 8.89 -20.59
CA PRO A 318 -16.80 8.83 -19.15
C PRO A 318 -16.20 10.05 -18.44
N VAL A 319 -16.85 10.48 -17.36
CA VAL A 319 -16.28 11.49 -16.46
C VAL A 319 -15.19 10.87 -15.58
N ASP A 320 -14.07 11.58 -15.42
CA ASP A 320 -13.00 11.25 -14.47
C ASP A 320 -13.21 12.03 -13.16
N VAL A 321 -13.45 11.33 -12.05
CA VAL A 321 -13.72 11.91 -10.72
C VAL A 321 -13.14 11.06 -9.60
N ASN A 322 -12.90 11.67 -8.44
CA ASN A 322 -12.60 10.91 -7.23
C ASN A 322 -13.88 10.32 -6.59
N CYS A 323 -13.71 9.49 -5.55
CA CYS A 323 -14.83 8.79 -4.90
C CYS A 323 -15.80 9.78 -4.20
N LEU A 324 -15.29 10.88 -3.62
CA LEU A 324 -16.11 11.88 -2.94
C LEU A 324 -17.05 12.60 -3.93
N GLU A 325 -16.53 13.00 -5.08
CA GLU A 325 -17.28 13.57 -6.20
C GLU A 325 -18.30 12.58 -6.77
N ALA A 326 -17.93 11.31 -6.90
CA ALA A 326 -18.81 10.24 -7.39
C ALA A 326 -20.01 10.03 -6.46
N ARG A 327 -19.78 9.98 -5.14
CA ARG A 327 -20.84 9.86 -4.12
C ARG A 327 -21.74 11.10 -4.11
N ALA A 328 -21.17 12.29 -4.27
CA ALA A 328 -21.93 13.53 -4.33
C ALA A 328 -22.86 13.58 -5.56
N PHE A 329 -22.37 13.16 -6.72
CA PHE A 329 -23.19 13.00 -7.92
C PHE A 329 -24.35 12.03 -7.70
N CYS A 330 -24.11 10.86 -7.07
CA CYS A 330 -25.17 9.91 -6.78
C CYS A 330 -26.23 10.47 -5.82
N LYS A 331 -25.83 11.22 -4.78
CA LYS A 331 -26.76 11.89 -3.85
C LYS A 331 -27.61 12.95 -4.56
N TRP A 332 -27.01 13.74 -5.45
CA TRP A 332 -27.77 14.68 -6.30
C TRP A 332 -28.75 13.94 -7.21
N LYS A 333 -28.29 12.87 -7.89
CA LYS A 333 -29.13 12.07 -8.78
C LYS A 333 -30.30 11.42 -8.03
N ALA A 334 -30.07 10.96 -6.79
CA ALA A 334 -31.11 10.43 -5.92
C ALA A 334 -32.18 11.48 -5.61
N LYS A 335 -31.76 12.71 -5.28
CA LYS A 335 -32.67 13.85 -5.05
C LYS A 335 -33.49 14.19 -6.30
N GLU A 336 -32.84 14.32 -7.46
CA GLU A 336 -33.49 14.68 -8.73
C GLU A 336 -34.49 13.62 -9.19
N THR A 337 -34.20 12.34 -8.96
CA THR A 337 -35.03 11.23 -9.46
C THR A 337 -36.02 10.69 -8.43
N GLY A 338 -35.87 11.04 -7.14
CA GLY A 338 -36.64 10.47 -6.05
C GLY A 338 -36.38 8.97 -5.81
N LYS A 339 -35.27 8.44 -6.35
CA LYS A 339 -34.90 7.02 -6.29
C LYS A 339 -33.68 6.82 -5.40
N PRO A 340 -33.48 5.61 -4.82
CA PRO A 340 -32.32 5.31 -4.01
C PRO A 340 -31.08 5.08 -4.90
N ILE A 341 -30.50 6.17 -5.41
CA ILE A 341 -29.32 6.14 -6.27
C ILE A 341 -28.05 6.23 -5.40
N ARG A 342 -27.12 5.30 -5.62
CA ARG A 342 -25.79 5.26 -4.98
C ARG A 342 -24.75 4.62 -5.89
N LEU A 343 -23.49 4.59 -5.47
CA LEU A 343 -22.48 3.75 -6.12
C LEU A 343 -22.80 2.26 -5.83
N PRO A 344 -22.37 1.32 -6.69
CA PRO A 344 -22.45 -0.11 -6.38
C PRO A 344 -21.56 -0.45 -5.19
N THR A 345 -21.86 -1.53 -4.49
CA THR A 345 -20.90 -2.23 -3.63
C THR A 345 -19.98 -3.11 -4.49
N GLU A 346 -18.83 -3.54 -3.97
CA GLU A 346 -17.95 -4.52 -4.65
C GLU A 346 -18.74 -5.79 -5.05
N PRO A 347 -19.56 -6.41 -4.18
CA PRO A 347 -20.37 -7.55 -4.55
C PRO A 347 -21.38 -7.27 -5.68
N GLU A 348 -22.06 -6.11 -5.67
CA GLU A 348 -22.99 -5.73 -6.75
C GLU A 348 -22.25 -5.54 -8.08
N TRP A 349 -21.05 -4.96 -8.07
CA TRP A 349 -20.22 -4.89 -9.27
C TRP A 349 -19.86 -6.29 -9.79
N TYR A 350 -19.56 -7.24 -8.91
CA TYR A 350 -19.30 -8.63 -9.31
C TYR A 350 -20.50 -9.29 -10.00
N LYS A 351 -21.74 -8.94 -9.65
CA LYS A 351 -22.94 -9.42 -10.39
C LYS A 351 -22.97 -8.93 -11.84
N LEU A 352 -22.46 -7.74 -12.12
CA LEU A 352 -22.25 -7.27 -13.48
C LEU A 352 -21.09 -8.03 -14.14
N ARG A 353 -19.98 -8.23 -13.42
CA ARG A 353 -18.80 -8.94 -13.93
C ARG A 353 -19.10 -10.38 -14.33
N GLU A 354 -19.99 -11.09 -13.64
CA GLU A 354 -20.42 -12.47 -13.97
C GLU A 354 -21.13 -12.60 -15.33
N LEU A 355 -21.62 -11.49 -15.89
CA LEU A 355 -22.20 -11.46 -17.24
C LEU A 355 -21.13 -11.73 -18.30
N LEU A 356 -19.88 -11.31 -18.05
CA LEU A 356 -18.72 -11.60 -18.90
C LEU A 356 -18.17 -13.00 -18.56
N LYS A 357 -18.16 -13.90 -19.55
CA LYS A 357 -17.73 -15.31 -19.37
C LYS A 357 -16.23 -15.55 -19.54
N THR A 358 -15.50 -14.56 -20.03
CA THR A 358 -14.06 -14.62 -20.25
C THR A 358 -13.34 -13.66 -19.31
N ASP A 359 -12.01 -13.75 -19.22
CA ASP A 359 -11.16 -12.86 -18.44
C ASP A 359 -9.85 -12.58 -19.19
N GLN A 360 -9.03 -11.66 -18.69
CA GLN A 360 -7.86 -11.16 -19.40
C GLN A 360 -6.91 -12.24 -19.96
N PRO A 361 -6.58 -13.30 -19.21
CA PRO A 361 -5.68 -14.34 -19.70
C PRO A 361 -6.23 -15.08 -20.92
N ASP A 362 -7.56 -15.21 -21.04
CA ASP A 362 -8.21 -16.14 -21.96
C ASP A 362 -8.96 -15.46 -23.12
N TRP A 363 -9.28 -14.16 -23.01
CA TRP A 363 -10.00 -13.49 -24.09
C TRP A 363 -9.13 -13.32 -25.33
N LYS A 364 -9.73 -13.42 -26.52
CA LYS A 364 -9.02 -13.12 -27.79
C LYS A 364 -8.80 -11.62 -27.97
N HIS A 365 -9.82 -10.84 -27.64
CA HIS A 365 -9.82 -9.39 -27.61
C HIS A 365 -10.54 -8.93 -26.34
N ALA A 366 -10.06 -7.85 -25.74
CA ALA A 366 -10.68 -7.26 -24.57
C ALA A 366 -12.14 -6.87 -24.88
N PRO A 367 -13.13 -7.28 -24.06
CA PRO A 367 -14.54 -6.90 -24.23
C PRO A 367 -14.84 -5.47 -23.73
N GLY A 368 -13.81 -4.63 -23.59
CA GLY A 368 -13.85 -3.27 -23.08
C GLY A 368 -12.54 -2.55 -23.42
N ASN A 369 -12.48 -1.24 -23.18
CA ASN A 369 -11.25 -0.46 -23.36
C ASN A 369 -10.29 -0.70 -22.19
N VAL A 370 -9.49 -1.77 -22.23
CA VAL A 370 -8.59 -2.20 -21.13
C VAL A 370 -7.39 -2.94 -21.73
N ASN A 371 -6.35 -3.18 -20.94
CA ASN A 371 -5.17 -3.96 -21.31
C ASN A 371 -4.38 -3.37 -22.49
N LEU A 372 -4.50 -2.06 -22.72
CA LEU A 372 -3.90 -1.34 -23.86
C LEU A 372 -4.27 -1.95 -25.23
N GLU A 373 -5.40 -2.66 -25.33
CA GLU A 373 -5.91 -3.25 -26.58
C GLU A 373 -6.73 -2.24 -27.41
N GLY A 374 -7.02 -1.06 -26.85
CA GLY A 374 -7.81 0.02 -27.45
C GLY A 374 -7.04 1.31 -27.70
N ASP A 375 -7.69 2.44 -27.45
CA ASP A 375 -7.09 3.78 -27.55
C ASP A 375 -6.27 4.09 -26.29
N MET A 376 -5.27 4.96 -26.39
CA MET A 376 -4.46 5.44 -25.25
C MET A 376 -5.16 6.56 -24.47
N SER A 377 -6.48 6.40 -24.31
CA SER A 377 -7.39 7.31 -23.63
C SER A 377 -8.72 6.59 -23.36
N PRO A 378 -9.62 7.20 -22.56
CA PRO A 378 -11.03 6.83 -22.60
C PRO A 378 -11.64 7.00 -23.99
N CYS A 379 -12.83 6.44 -24.19
CA CYS A 379 -13.61 6.52 -25.42
C CYS A 379 -15.12 6.68 -25.12
N PRO A 380 -15.99 6.88 -26.13
CA PRO A 380 -17.43 7.02 -25.90
C PRO A 380 -18.02 5.87 -25.09
N VAL A 381 -18.85 6.20 -24.08
CA VAL A 381 -19.43 5.22 -23.13
C VAL A 381 -20.38 4.20 -23.77
N ASN A 382 -20.72 4.40 -25.04
CA ASN A 382 -21.60 3.55 -25.84
C ASN A 382 -20.84 2.73 -26.90
N ARG A 383 -19.51 2.60 -26.78
CA ARG A 383 -18.69 1.83 -27.73
C ARG A 383 -18.68 0.33 -27.42
N PHE A 384 -18.39 -0.05 -26.18
CA PHE A 384 -18.20 -1.45 -25.81
C PHE A 384 -19.49 -2.04 -25.22
N GLU A 385 -20.36 -2.54 -26.08
CA GLU A 385 -21.57 -3.26 -25.67
C GLU A 385 -21.21 -4.64 -25.10
N GLY A 386 -21.61 -4.87 -23.85
CA GLY A 386 -21.51 -6.14 -23.16
C GLY A 386 -22.86 -6.87 -23.05
N PRO A 387 -22.86 -8.06 -22.43
CA PRO A 387 -24.07 -8.85 -22.26
C PRO A 387 -25.12 -8.13 -21.39
N GLY A 388 -26.40 -8.42 -21.64
CA GLY A 388 -27.50 -7.77 -20.93
C GLY A 388 -27.74 -6.31 -21.33
N GLY A 389 -27.06 -5.82 -22.38
CA GLY A 389 -27.19 -4.45 -22.87
C GLY A 389 -26.39 -3.41 -22.07
N PHE A 390 -25.59 -3.85 -21.09
CA PHE A 390 -24.67 -2.98 -20.35
C PHE A 390 -23.43 -2.67 -21.18
N PHE A 391 -22.92 -1.45 -21.08
CA PHE A 391 -21.70 -1.03 -21.75
C PHE A 391 -20.59 -0.82 -20.74
N ASP A 392 -19.32 -1.01 -21.13
CA ASP A 392 -18.14 -0.78 -20.27
C ASP A 392 -18.27 -1.48 -18.90
N ILE A 393 -18.66 -2.77 -18.88
CA ILE A 393 -18.67 -3.56 -17.63
C ILE A 393 -17.25 -3.58 -17.03
N ILE A 394 -16.24 -3.68 -17.89
CA ILE A 394 -14.82 -3.50 -17.59
C ILE A 394 -14.20 -2.47 -18.54
N GLY A 395 -13.09 -1.86 -18.12
CA GLY A 395 -12.33 -0.90 -18.92
C GLY A 395 -12.97 0.48 -19.03
N ASN A 396 -12.39 1.29 -19.91
CA ASN A 396 -12.62 2.72 -20.12
C ASN A 396 -12.10 3.52 -18.90
N VAL A 397 -12.77 3.41 -17.76
CA VAL A 397 -12.34 3.94 -16.46
C VAL A 397 -12.71 2.99 -15.33
N TRP A 398 -11.93 3.00 -14.25
CA TRP A 398 -12.30 2.33 -13.01
C TRP A 398 -13.66 2.79 -12.51
N GLN A 399 -14.41 1.89 -11.86
CA GLN A 399 -15.73 2.19 -11.31
C GLN A 399 -15.65 2.22 -9.79
N TRP A 400 -15.86 3.40 -9.20
CA TRP A 400 -15.90 3.54 -7.74
C TRP A 400 -17.04 2.73 -7.11
N THR A 401 -16.76 2.13 -5.95
CA THR A 401 -17.76 1.43 -5.14
C THR A 401 -17.95 2.09 -3.77
N GLU A 402 -19.07 1.80 -3.10
CA GLU A 402 -19.28 2.18 -1.68
C GLU A 402 -18.46 1.31 -0.72
N THR A 403 -17.85 0.22 -1.19
CA THR A 403 -17.16 -0.76 -0.34
C THR A 403 -15.77 -0.26 0.07
N PRO A 404 -15.50 -0.03 1.37
CA PRO A 404 -14.13 0.16 1.83
C PRO A 404 -13.33 -1.14 1.64
N ILE A 405 -12.05 -1.03 1.34
CA ILE A 405 -11.19 -2.21 1.27
C ILE A 405 -10.98 -2.80 2.67
N ASP A 406 -11.08 -4.12 2.75
CA ASP A 406 -10.80 -4.90 3.95
C ASP A 406 -10.35 -6.32 3.54
N ALA A 407 -9.78 -7.04 4.49
CA ALA A 407 -9.39 -8.43 4.36
C ALA A 407 -10.61 -9.35 4.17
N TYR A 408 -10.45 -10.40 3.37
CA TYR A 408 -11.41 -11.52 3.39
C TYR A 408 -11.12 -12.46 4.56
N GLU A 409 -12.09 -13.30 4.91
CA GLU A 409 -11.90 -14.31 5.96
C GLU A 409 -10.79 -15.28 5.55
N GLY A 410 -9.80 -15.49 6.41
CA GLY A 410 -8.60 -16.28 6.09
C GLY A 410 -7.58 -15.55 5.21
N PHE A 411 -7.64 -14.22 5.13
CA PHE A 411 -6.55 -13.39 4.61
C PHE A 411 -5.24 -13.67 5.37
N GLU A 412 -4.16 -13.79 4.62
CA GLU A 412 -2.80 -13.90 5.13
C GLU A 412 -1.95 -12.87 4.41
N VAL A 413 -1.06 -12.21 5.14
CA VAL A 413 -0.13 -11.22 4.57
C VAL A 413 0.97 -11.93 3.79
N HIS A 414 1.35 -11.41 2.63
CA HIS A 414 2.47 -11.98 1.86
C HIS A 414 3.82 -11.70 2.56
N PRO A 415 4.68 -12.70 2.81
CA PRO A 415 5.88 -12.55 3.66
C PRO A 415 6.95 -11.61 3.09
N VAL A 416 7.01 -11.44 1.75
CA VAL A 416 8.00 -10.57 1.09
C VAL A 416 7.49 -9.13 0.90
N TYR A 417 6.17 -8.89 1.00
CA TYR A 417 5.58 -7.57 0.80
C TYR A 417 4.41 -7.38 1.76
N ASP A 418 4.77 -7.19 3.03
CA ASP A 418 3.86 -7.25 4.16
C ASP A 418 3.04 -5.96 4.41
N ASP A 419 3.44 -4.88 3.75
CA ASP A 419 2.85 -3.55 3.79
C ASP A 419 2.04 -3.19 2.53
N PHE A 420 1.82 -4.12 1.59
CA PHE A 420 1.05 -3.82 0.37
C PHE A 420 -0.44 -3.53 0.67
N SER A 421 -1.11 -4.42 1.40
CA SER A 421 -2.57 -4.33 1.62
C SER A 421 -2.96 -3.79 2.98
N THR A 422 -2.25 -4.19 4.04
CA THR A 422 -2.65 -3.94 5.42
C THR A 422 -2.78 -2.46 5.79
N PRO A 423 -1.96 -1.51 5.27
CA PRO A 423 -2.13 -0.08 5.56
C PRO A 423 -3.44 0.49 5.00
N THR A 424 -4.01 -0.13 3.97
CA THR A 424 -5.25 0.35 3.32
C THR A 424 -6.52 -0.07 4.06
N PHE A 425 -6.44 -1.05 4.99
CA PHE A 425 -7.56 -1.56 5.79
C PHE A 425 -7.93 -0.63 6.96
N ASP A 426 -8.07 0.66 6.66
CA ASP A 426 -8.26 1.73 7.63
C ASP A 426 -9.67 2.34 7.61
N GLY A 427 -10.53 1.86 6.70
CA GLY A 427 -11.89 2.38 6.48
C GLY A 427 -11.93 3.72 5.74
N LYS A 428 -10.81 4.19 5.18
CA LYS A 428 -10.69 5.44 4.43
C LYS A 428 -10.31 5.24 2.95
N HIS A 429 -10.02 4.01 2.55
CA HIS A 429 -9.80 3.62 1.16
C HIS A 429 -11.02 2.88 0.64
N ASN A 430 -11.44 3.21 -0.58
CA ASN A 430 -12.56 2.54 -1.22
C ASN A 430 -12.08 1.69 -2.38
N VAL A 431 -12.67 0.49 -2.49
CA VAL A 431 -12.44 -0.38 -3.63
C VAL A 431 -13.04 0.26 -4.87
N PHE A 432 -12.31 0.17 -5.97
CA PHE A 432 -12.79 0.45 -7.30
C PHE A 432 -12.55 -0.76 -8.22
N LYS A 433 -13.41 -0.95 -9.21
CA LYS A 433 -13.41 -2.21 -9.99
C LYS A 433 -13.39 -1.97 -11.50
N GLY A 434 -12.91 -2.97 -12.23
CA GLY A 434 -13.08 -3.11 -13.68
C GLY A 434 -11.93 -2.65 -14.55
N GLY A 435 -10.89 -2.01 -14.02
CA GLY A 435 -9.80 -1.49 -14.84
C GLY A 435 -10.17 -0.23 -15.63
N CYS A 436 -9.16 0.48 -16.09
CA CYS A 436 -9.26 1.53 -17.09
C CYS A 436 -8.50 1.13 -18.37
N TRP A 437 -8.42 2.04 -19.35
CA TRP A 437 -7.74 1.82 -20.63
C TRP A 437 -6.25 1.42 -20.51
N VAL A 438 -5.55 1.89 -19.46
CA VAL A 438 -4.12 1.58 -19.19
C VAL A 438 -3.91 0.42 -18.22
N SER A 439 -4.97 -0.08 -17.57
CA SER A 439 -4.89 -1.22 -16.66
C SER A 439 -4.47 -2.48 -17.40
N THR A 440 -3.40 -3.14 -16.96
CA THR A 440 -2.82 -4.34 -17.57
C THR A 440 -2.43 -5.38 -16.51
N GLY A 441 -2.16 -6.63 -16.91
CA GLY A 441 -1.78 -7.69 -15.98
C GLY A 441 -2.89 -7.98 -14.97
N ASN A 442 -2.55 -8.12 -13.68
CA ASN A 442 -3.52 -8.30 -12.62
C ASN A 442 -4.55 -7.17 -12.65
N TYR A 443 -4.21 -5.89 -12.83
CA TYR A 443 -5.21 -4.80 -12.88
C TYR A 443 -6.40 -5.02 -13.86
N ALA A 444 -6.24 -5.87 -14.87
CA ALA A 444 -7.26 -6.21 -15.85
C ALA A 444 -8.02 -7.53 -15.59
N ILE A 445 -7.71 -8.30 -14.52
CA ILE A 445 -8.39 -9.56 -14.19
C ILE A 445 -9.60 -9.33 -13.28
N LYS A 446 -10.53 -10.29 -13.25
CA LYS A 446 -11.77 -10.18 -12.45
C LYS A 446 -11.54 -10.16 -10.94
N ASP A 447 -10.50 -10.83 -10.47
CA ASP A 447 -10.26 -11.08 -9.04
C ASP A 447 -9.63 -9.87 -8.34
N SER A 448 -9.11 -8.92 -9.12
CA SER A 448 -8.31 -7.80 -8.62
C SER A 448 -9.04 -6.91 -7.65
N ARG A 449 -8.38 -6.62 -6.52
CA ARG A 449 -8.87 -5.72 -5.49
C ARG A 449 -7.82 -4.66 -5.23
N TYR A 450 -8.18 -3.45 -5.62
CA TYR A 450 -7.36 -2.27 -5.40
C TYR A 450 -8.23 -1.19 -4.81
N ALA A 451 -7.60 -0.31 -4.04
CA ALA A 451 -8.28 0.76 -3.36
C ALA A 451 -7.36 1.96 -3.26
N PHE A 452 -8.00 3.12 -3.19
CA PHE A 452 -7.33 4.41 -3.09
C PHE A 452 -8.07 5.25 -2.05
N ARG A 453 -7.37 6.21 -1.45
CA ARG A 453 -8.00 7.31 -0.72
C ARG A 453 -9.07 7.95 -1.57
N ARG A 454 -10.22 8.24 -0.96
CA ARG A 454 -11.41 8.76 -1.66
C ARG A 454 -11.18 10.07 -2.40
N HIS A 455 -10.17 10.84 -2.02
CA HIS A 455 -9.82 12.13 -2.60
C HIS A 455 -8.68 12.07 -3.65
N PHE A 456 -8.09 10.90 -3.89
CA PHE A 456 -7.06 10.73 -4.92
C PHE A 456 -7.70 10.59 -6.30
N PHE A 457 -7.00 11.11 -7.31
CA PHE A 457 -7.41 11.01 -8.70
C PHE A 457 -6.76 9.80 -9.36
N GLN A 458 -7.56 9.06 -10.11
CA GLN A 458 -7.16 7.97 -10.99
C GLN A 458 -7.95 8.13 -12.31
N TYR A 459 -7.74 7.25 -13.29
CA TYR A 459 -8.67 7.09 -14.41
C TYR A 459 -9.92 6.37 -13.93
N SER A 460 -10.73 7.05 -13.12
CA SER A 460 -11.86 6.50 -12.38
C SER A 460 -13.12 7.34 -12.59
N GLY A 461 -14.25 6.69 -12.80
CA GLY A 461 -15.54 7.32 -13.03
C GLY A 461 -16.67 6.64 -12.25
N ILE A 462 -17.87 6.74 -12.78
CA ILE A 462 -19.11 6.41 -12.06
C ILE A 462 -19.92 5.40 -12.86
N ARG A 463 -20.24 4.27 -12.23
CA ARG A 463 -21.47 3.51 -12.50
C ARG A 463 -22.36 3.69 -11.29
N TYR A 464 -23.63 4.04 -11.49
CA TYR A 464 -24.57 4.17 -10.37
C TYR A 464 -25.62 3.06 -10.41
N VAL A 465 -26.19 2.77 -9.25
CA VAL A 465 -27.24 1.76 -9.09
C VAL A 465 -28.49 2.35 -8.42
N GLU A 466 -29.65 1.80 -8.76
CA GLU A 466 -30.89 1.92 -7.99
C GLU A 466 -31.01 0.64 -7.16
N ALA A 467 -30.73 0.74 -5.86
CA ALA A 467 -30.62 -0.40 -4.96
C ALA A 467 -31.05 -0.04 -3.53
N GLY A 468 -31.26 -1.06 -2.69
CA GLY A 468 -31.56 -0.86 -1.27
C GLY A 468 -30.46 -0.12 -0.50
N PRO A 469 -30.71 0.22 0.78
CA PRO A 469 -29.69 0.80 1.64
C PRO A 469 -28.43 -0.07 1.67
N LEU A 470 -27.29 0.56 1.96
CA LEU A 470 -26.04 -0.18 2.09
C LEU A 470 -26.17 -1.21 3.23
N PRO A 471 -25.66 -2.43 3.05
CA PRO A 471 -25.59 -3.38 4.16
C PRO A 471 -24.75 -2.76 5.28
N GLU A 472 -25.12 -3.02 6.54
CA GLU A 472 -24.28 -2.67 7.68
C GLU A 472 -22.94 -3.35 7.50
N THR A 473 -21.92 -2.55 7.17
CA THR A 473 -20.56 -3.05 7.00
C THR A 473 -19.98 -3.16 8.40
N GLN A 474 -20.09 -4.32 9.03
CA GLN A 474 -19.26 -4.65 10.18
C GLN A 474 -17.84 -4.82 9.64
N MET A 475 -17.02 -3.76 9.71
CA MET A 475 -15.58 -3.94 9.49
C MET A 475 -15.11 -4.95 10.52
N ASN A 476 -14.61 -6.09 10.06
CA ASN A 476 -14.33 -7.24 10.90
C ASN A 476 -12.88 -7.11 11.40
N ILE A 477 -12.61 -6.06 12.17
CA ILE A 477 -11.27 -5.62 12.58
C ILE A 477 -10.73 -6.46 13.76
N TYR A 478 -10.79 -7.79 13.67
CA TYR A 478 -10.01 -8.62 14.58
C TYR A 478 -8.65 -8.87 13.97
N GLU A 479 -7.59 -8.54 14.70
CA GLU A 479 -6.25 -9.02 14.36
C GLU A 479 -6.20 -10.54 14.59
N THR A 480 -6.05 -11.30 13.51
CA THR A 480 -6.04 -12.78 13.53
C THR A 480 -4.64 -13.35 13.39
N ASN A 481 -3.63 -12.53 13.09
CA ASN A 481 -2.27 -12.99 13.02
C ASN A 481 -1.76 -13.38 14.42
N GLU A 482 -1.36 -14.64 14.60
CA GLU A 482 -0.98 -15.19 15.89
C GLU A 482 0.18 -14.41 16.55
N GLU A 483 1.17 -13.97 15.79
CA GLU A 483 2.32 -13.25 16.32
C GLU A 483 1.96 -11.82 16.73
N VAL A 484 1.14 -11.10 15.95
CA VAL A 484 0.65 -9.76 16.36
C VAL A 484 -0.27 -9.87 17.55
N ALA A 485 -1.23 -10.79 17.51
CA ALA A 485 -2.16 -11.01 18.61
C ALA A 485 -1.40 -11.37 19.91
N ARG A 486 -0.34 -12.17 19.81
CA ARG A 486 0.54 -12.47 20.95
C ARG A 486 1.36 -11.27 21.40
N SER A 487 1.83 -10.41 20.49
CA SER A 487 2.46 -9.15 20.87
C SER A 487 1.47 -8.23 21.59
N ILE A 488 0.24 -8.07 21.08
CA ILE A 488 -0.81 -7.30 21.75
C ILE A 488 -1.10 -7.90 23.14
N GLU A 489 -1.27 -9.22 23.26
CA GLU A 489 -1.48 -9.87 24.57
C GLU A 489 -0.26 -9.71 25.49
N PHE A 490 0.96 -9.73 24.96
CA PHE A 490 2.18 -9.50 25.75
C PHE A 490 2.24 -8.07 26.29
N HIS A 491 1.72 -7.11 25.53
CA HIS A 491 1.73 -5.69 25.89
C HIS A 491 0.53 -5.22 26.72
N TYR A 492 -0.63 -5.84 26.56
CA TYR A 492 -1.88 -5.39 27.18
C TYR A 492 -2.61 -6.46 27.99
N GLY A 493 -2.17 -7.71 27.92
CA GLY A 493 -2.70 -8.81 28.70
C GLY A 493 -2.37 -8.71 30.19
N PRO A 494 -3.00 -9.58 31.00
CA PRO A 494 -2.88 -9.52 32.45
C PRO A 494 -1.50 -9.97 32.94
N ASP A 495 -1.24 -9.72 34.22
CA ASP A 495 -0.15 -10.37 34.95
C ASP A 495 -0.35 -11.89 34.94
N ASN A 496 0.75 -12.64 34.87
CA ASN A 496 0.70 -14.10 34.82
C ASN A 496 1.65 -14.69 35.86
N PHE A 497 1.16 -15.65 36.67
CA PHE A 497 1.95 -16.35 37.70
C PHE A 497 2.66 -15.42 38.70
N GLY A 498 2.07 -14.25 38.99
CA GLY A 498 2.67 -13.24 39.86
C GLY A 498 3.80 -12.43 39.22
N VAL A 499 4.06 -12.63 37.93
CA VAL A 499 4.94 -11.78 37.12
C VAL A 499 4.12 -10.62 36.55
N PRO A 500 4.49 -9.36 36.86
CA PRO A 500 3.82 -8.19 36.28
C PRO A 500 3.92 -8.15 34.75
N ASN A 501 2.95 -7.51 34.09
CA ASN A 501 3.03 -7.24 32.66
C ASN A 501 4.36 -6.54 32.29
N PHE A 502 5.08 -7.10 31.33
CA PHE A 502 6.47 -6.73 31.07
C PHE A 502 6.65 -5.27 30.64
N PRO A 503 5.92 -4.74 29.64
CA PRO A 503 5.98 -3.32 29.32
C PRO A 503 5.69 -2.38 30.50
N LEU A 504 4.72 -2.71 31.36
CA LEU A 504 4.46 -1.91 32.56
C LEU A 504 5.60 -1.98 33.58
N ALA A 505 6.20 -3.16 33.78
CA ALA A 505 7.37 -3.31 34.65
C ALA A 505 8.56 -2.49 34.14
N CYS A 506 8.83 -2.53 32.83
CA CYS A 506 9.87 -1.71 32.20
C CYS A 506 9.57 -0.21 32.35
N ALA A 507 8.34 0.23 32.07
CA ALA A 507 7.96 1.63 32.22
C ALA A 507 8.14 2.12 33.67
N GLN A 508 7.77 1.31 34.65
CA GLN A 508 7.94 1.63 36.07
C GLN A 508 9.43 1.78 36.44
N GLU A 509 10.27 0.86 35.98
CA GLU A 509 11.72 0.95 36.19
C GLU A 509 12.34 2.16 35.49
N ILE A 510 11.87 2.50 34.28
CA ILE A 510 12.28 3.72 33.57
C ILE A 510 11.92 4.96 34.40
N PHE A 511 10.68 5.06 34.90
CA PHE A 511 10.24 6.21 35.69
C PHE A 511 11.06 6.43 36.95
N ASP A 512 11.56 5.37 37.58
CA ASP A 512 12.47 5.50 38.71
C ASP A 512 13.82 6.12 38.34
N GLN A 513 14.30 5.94 37.11
CA GLN A 513 15.53 6.55 36.60
C GLN A 513 15.35 8.00 36.14
N LEU A 514 14.12 8.44 35.87
CA LEU A 514 13.84 9.78 35.35
C LEU A 514 13.82 10.88 36.42
N LYS A 515 14.00 10.54 37.71
CA LYS A 515 14.02 11.54 38.79
C LYS A 515 15.11 12.60 38.54
N GLY A 516 14.68 13.84 38.31
CA GLY A 516 15.57 14.97 37.99
C GLY A 516 16.09 15.01 36.55
N GLN A 517 15.59 14.17 35.64
CA GLN A 517 15.89 14.22 34.21
C GLN A 517 14.94 15.18 33.48
N LYS A 518 15.38 15.67 32.31
CA LYS A 518 14.48 16.33 31.36
C LYS A 518 13.59 15.30 30.69
N THR A 519 12.34 15.65 30.43
CA THR A 519 11.34 14.76 29.82
C THR A 519 10.68 15.42 28.62
N LEU A 520 11.46 16.05 27.74
CA LEU A 520 10.90 16.70 26.55
C LEU A 520 10.65 15.66 25.46
N LYS A 521 11.65 14.83 25.15
CA LYS A 521 11.59 13.91 24.02
C LYS A 521 12.14 12.53 24.37
N ALA A 522 11.32 11.50 24.16
CA ALA A 522 11.73 10.11 24.27
C ALA A 522 11.68 9.40 22.91
N MET A 523 12.49 8.36 22.75
CA MET A 523 12.39 7.37 21.69
C MET A 523 12.22 5.99 22.30
N GLU A 524 11.30 5.20 21.75
CA GLU A 524 11.26 3.76 21.95
C GLU A 524 11.62 3.09 20.62
N MET A 525 12.69 2.28 20.61
CA MET A 525 13.11 1.51 19.45
C MET A 525 12.75 0.04 19.66
N GLY A 526 12.05 -0.56 18.69
CA GLY A 526 11.42 -1.88 18.84
C GLY A 526 10.11 -1.81 19.61
N CYS A 527 9.27 -0.79 19.38
CA CYS A 527 8.10 -0.53 20.21
C CYS A 527 7.01 -1.60 20.16
N SER A 528 7.01 -2.46 19.12
CA SER A 528 6.02 -3.51 18.92
C SER A 528 4.58 -2.98 19.09
N ALA A 529 3.77 -3.55 19.99
CA ALA A 529 2.41 -3.10 20.25
C ALA A 529 2.29 -1.80 21.11
N GLY A 530 3.40 -1.12 21.41
CA GLY A 530 3.42 0.29 21.83
C GLY A 530 3.07 0.63 23.28
N ARG A 531 2.88 -0.37 24.15
CA ARG A 531 2.49 -0.13 25.56
C ARG A 531 3.45 0.77 26.33
N VAL A 532 4.78 0.58 26.21
CA VAL A 532 5.75 1.46 26.88
C VAL A 532 5.66 2.86 26.32
N SER A 533 5.44 3.02 25.00
CA SER A 533 5.28 4.34 24.36
C SER A 533 4.12 5.13 24.98
N PHE A 534 2.98 4.48 25.21
CA PHE A 534 1.83 5.08 25.89
C PHE A 534 2.13 5.46 27.34
N GLU A 535 2.89 4.63 28.06
CA GLU A 535 3.34 4.97 29.41
C GLU A 535 4.30 6.17 29.39
N LEU A 536 5.30 6.19 28.50
CA LEU A 536 6.24 7.31 28.36
C LEU A 536 5.52 8.62 28.02
N ALA A 537 4.46 8.58 27.20
CA ALA A 537 3.68 9.77 26.83
C ALA A 537 2.95 10.45 28.03
N LYS A 538 2.80 9.75 29.16
CA LYS A 538 2.33 10.37 30.40
C LYS A 538 3.29 11.40 30.97
N VAL A 539 4.59 11.25 30.70
CA VAL A 539 5.65 12.08 31.29
C VAL A 539 6.40 12.90 30.24
N PHE A 540 6.53 12.39 29.02
CA PHE A 540 7.21 13.08 27.93
C PHE A 540 6.25 13.93 27.09
N ASP A 541 6.75 15.06 26.59
CA ASP A 541 5.99 15.93 25.68
C ASP A 541 5.87 15.29 24.28
N ARG A 542 6.85 14.48 23.89
CA ARG A 542 6.84 13.71 22.64
C ARG A 542 7.54 12.36 22.78
N VAL A 543 6.94 11.33 22.19
CA VAL A 543 7.51 9.99 22.08
C VAL A 543 7.57 9.60 20.60
N ASP A 544 8.76 9.34 20.08
CA ASP A 544 8.92 8.71 18.77
C ASP A 544 9.06 7.18 19.00
N ALA A 545 8.02 6.41 18.65
CA ALA A 545 7.92 4.96 18.82
C ALA A 545 8.16 4.26 17.48
N LEU A 546 9.32 3.62 17.35
CA LEU A 546 9.84 3.09 16.11
C LEU A 546 9.97 1.57 16.16
N ASP A 547 9.59 0.89 15.09
CA ASP A 547 9.77 -0.56 14.93
C ASP A 547 10.12 -0.92 13.48
N PHE A 548 10.79 -2.04 13.28
CA PHE A 548 11.08 -2.53 11.93
C PHE A 548 9.84 -3.09 11.24
N SER A 549 8.90 -3.66 12.01
CA SER A 549 7.67 -4.27 11.51
C SER A 549 6.52 -3.26 11.47
N ALA A 550 6.10 -2.87 10.27
CA ALA A 550 4.86 -2.09 10.09
C ALA A 550 3.64 -2.81 10.68
N ARG A 551 3.60 -4.15 10.59
CA ARG A 551 2.52 -4.98 11.11
C ARG A 551 2.35 -4.85 12.62
N LEU A 552 3.45 -4.84 13.38
CA LEU A 552 3.39 -4.67 14.84
C LEU A 552 2.96 -3.26 15.23
N ILE A 553 3.35 -2.25 14.46
CA ILE A 553 2.99 -0.84 14.68
C ILE A 553 1.51 -0.57 14.35
N GLN A 554 0.88 -1.38 13.50
CA GLN A 554 -0.51 -1.18 13.12
C GLN A 554 -1.47 -1.27 14.32
N ALA A 555 -1.22 -2.19 15.26
CA ALA A 555 -2.05 -2.37 16.44
C ALA A 555 -2.08 -1.13 17.37
N PRO A 556 -0.94 -0.55 17.81
CA PRO A 556 -0.95 0.67 18.59
C PRO A 556 -1.44 1.88 17.79
N THR A 557 -1.20 1.93 16.47
CA THR A 557 -1.74 2.98 15.60
C THR A 557 -3.28 2.92 15.53
N ASN A 558 -3.84 1.72 15.40
CA ASN A 558 -5.29 1.50 15.48
C ASN A 558 -5.83 1.91 16.85
N LEU A 559 -5.17 1.51 17.94
CA LEU A 559 -5.57 1.89 19.29
C LEU A 559 -5.55 3.43 19.48
N GLN A 560 -4.52 4.11 18.97
CA GLN A 560 -4.38 5.57 18.98
C GLN A 560 -5.51 6.26 18.19
N GLN A 561 -5.74 5.83 16.95
CA GLN A 561 -6.66 6.50 16.02
C GLN A 561 -8.14 6.14 16.25
N LYS A 562 -8.42 4.86 16.49
CA LYS A 562 -9.79 4.32 16.60
C LYS A 562 -10.24 4.18 18.07
N GLY A 563 -9.32 4.28 19.02
CA GLY A 563 -9.58 4.11 20.45
C GLY A 563 -9.78 2.66 20.90
N ILE A 564 -9.71 1.70 19.98
CA ILE A 564 -10.00 0.30 20.21
C ILE A 564 -9.09 -0.59 19.34
N GLN A 565 -8.67 -1.72 19.88
CA GLN A 565 -7.99 -2.79 19.14
C GLN A 565 -8.58 -4.13 19.56
N ARG A 566 -8.98 -4.95 18.58
CA ARG A 566 -9.48 -6.31 18.80
C ARG A 566 -8.52 -7.34 18.21
N TYR A 567 -8.39 -8.47 18.85
CA TYR A 567 -7.46 -9.52 18.42
C TYR A 567 -7.95 -10.91 18.86
N VAL A 568 -7.49 -11.93 18.16
CA VAL A 568 -7.84 -13.34 18.42
C VAL A 568 -6.60 -14.10 18.85
N LEU A 569 -6.68 -14.75 19.99
CA LEU A 569 -5.67 -15.68 20.48
C LEU A 569 -6.12 -17.12 20.26
N LYS A 570 -5.15 -18.02 20.20
CA LYS A 570 -5.41 -19.46 20.28
C LYS A 570 -5.70 -19.85 21.73
N GLU A 571 -6.84 -20.50 21.98
CA GLU A 571 -7.20 -21.00 23.30
C GLU A 571 -6.77 -22.46 23.46
N GLU A 572 -7.28 -23.33 22.58
CA GLU A 572 -7.02 -24.77 22.55
C GLU A 572 -7.31 -25.31 21.14
N GLY A 573 -6.35 -25.97 20.47
CA GLY A 573 -6.58 -26.47 19.12
C GLY A 573 -7.02 -25.36 18.16
N GLU A 574 -8.19 -25.52 17.53
CA GLU A 574 -8.80 -24.49 16.66
C GLU A 574 -9.72 -23.52 17.42
N ILE A 575 -9.88 -23.68 18.74
CA ILE A 575 -10.75 -22.84 19.56
C ILE A 575 -10.08 -21.46 19.75
N PRO A 576 -10.74 -20.36 19.33
CA PRO A 576 -10.22 -19.01 19.51
C PRO A 576 -10.65 -18.39 20.85
N LEU A 577 -9.86 -17.43 21.32
CA LEU A 577 -10.20 -16.48 22.39
C LEU A 577 -10.17 -15.06 21.83
N PHE A 578 -11.33 -14.41 21.81
CA PHE A 578 -11.47 -13.03 21.36
C PHE A 578 -11.13 -12.06 22.48
N ARG A 579 -10.32 -11.05 22.17
CA ARG A 579 -9.91 -9.98 23.08
C ARG A 579 -10.21 -8.62 22.47
N GLU A 580 -10.43 -7.65 23.34
CA GLU A 580 -10.61 -6.26 23.00
C GLU A 580 -9.85 -5.43 24.04
N ILE A 581 -9.12 -4.41 23.58
CA ILE A 581 -8.52 -3.37 24.42
C ILE A 581 -9.02 -2.01 23.95
N ARG A 582 -9.28 -1.12 24.91
CA ARG A 582 -9.73 0.24 24.66
C ARG A 582 -8.78 1.22 25.28
N ILE A 583 -8.49 2.30 24.57
CA ILE A 583 -7.54 3.31 25.02
C ILE A 583 -8.03 4.05 26.28
N GLU A 584 -9.36 4.17 26.41
CA GLU A 584 -10.04 4.78 27.57
C GLU A 584 -9.87 3.92 28.83
N ASP A 585 -10.09 2.61 28.72
CA ASP A 585 -9.94 1.65 29.83
C ASP A 585 -8.49 1.61 30.34
N LEU A 586 -7.53 1.90 29.47
CA LEU A 586 -6.10 1.94 29.78
C LEU A 586 -5.62 3.32 30.29
N GLY A 587 -6.47 4.35 30.22
CA GLY A 587 -6.13 5.71 30.67
C GLY A 587 -5.14 6.46 29.77
N TYR A 588 -5.12 6.17 28.45
CA TYR A 588 -4.19 6.80 27.51
C TYR A 588 -4.82 7.85 26.58
N GLN A 589 -6.12 8.14 26.75
CA GLN A 589 -6.85 9.02 25.84
C GLN A 589 -6.22 10.42 25.69
N ASP A 590 -5.72 10.99 26.79
CA ASP A 590 -5.17 12.36 26.81
C ASP A 590 -3.69 12.45 26.39
N VAL A 591 -3.02 11.31 26.19
CA VAL A 591 -1.58 11.26 25.87
C VAL A 591 -1.30 10.71 24.47
N LYS A 592 -2.30 10.11 23.83
CA LYS A 592 -2.14 9.40 22.56
C LYS A 592 -1.56 10.28 21.45
N ASP A 593 -1.90 11.56 21.39
CA ASP A 593 -1.44 12.48 20.34
C ASP A 593 0.01 12.95 20.52
N LYS A 594 0.67 12.59 21.63
CA LYS A 594 2.09 12.86 21.86
C LYS A 594 3.01 11.81 21.23
N ILE A 595 2.45 10.74 20.68
CA ILE A 595 3.19 9.57 20.19
C ILE A 595 3.19 9.57 18.66
N LEU A 596 4.38 9.47 18.08
CA LEU A 596 4.56 9.14 16.68
C LEU A 596 4.91 7.66 16.58
N PHE A 597 3.99 6.86 16.06
CA PHE A 597 4.28 5.49 15.64
C PHE A 597 4.78 5.49 14.19
N ALA A 598 5.97 4.94 13.93
CA ALA A 598 6.54 4.91 12.59
C ALA A 598 7.44 3.70 12.35
N GLN A 599 7.45 3.19 11.12
CA GLN A 599 8.39 2.15 10.73
C GLN A 599 9.80 2.73 10.59
N ALA A 600 10.81 2.08 11.16
CA ALA A 600 12.19 2.46 10.99
C ALA A 600 13.18 1.30 11.24
N ASP A 601 14.26 1.25 10.48
CA ASP A 601 15.38 0.34 10.72
C ASP A 601 16.32 0.92 11.78
N ALA A 602 16.47 0.24 12.92
CA ALA A 602 17.37 0.65 14.01
C ALA A 602 18.82 0.83 13.53
N CYS A 603 19.24 -0.01 12.59
CA CYS A 603 20.58 -0.03 12.02
C CYS A 603 20.71 0.94 10.83
N ASN A 604 19.64 1.61 10.40
CA ASN A 604 19.66 2.58 9.29
C ASN A 604 18.68 3.76 9.49
N LEU A 605 18.65 4.33 10.70
CA LEU A 605 17.74 5.44 11.03
C LEU A 605 18.10 6.72 10.27
N ILE A 606 17.11 7.38 9.68
CA ILE A 606 17.28 8.70 9.04
C ILE A 606 17.67 9.80 10.05
N ALA A 607 18.31 10.87 9.55
CA ALA A 607 18.94 11.91 10.39
C ALA A 607 17.96 12.77 11.23
N LYS A 608 16.65 12.72 10.94
CA LYS A 608 15.62 13.51 11.65
C LYS A 608 15.45 13.08 13.12
N TYR A 609 15.73 11.81 13.44
CA TYR A 609 15.58 11.27 14.77
C TYR A 609 16.78 11.58 15.66
N LYS A 610 16.73 12.74 16.34
CA LYS A 610 17.76 13.20 17.29
C LYS A 610 17.15 14.05 18.41
N GLY A 611 17.97 14.36 19.41
CA GLY A 611 17.64 15.28 20.50
C GLY A 611 16.84 14.62 21.62
N TYR A 612 17.07 13.34 21.90
CA TYR A 612 16.31 12.59 22.91
C TYR A 612 16.92 12.72 24.31
N ASP A 613 16.06 12.90 25.30
CA ASP A 613 16.43 12.82 26.72
C ASP A 613 16.42 11.37 27.23
N LEU A 614 15.64 10.51 26.56
CA LEU A 614 15.58 9.06 26.78
C LEU A 614 15.50 8.32 25.44
N VAL A 615 16.32 7.29 25.28
CA VAL A 615 16.11 6.21 24.32
C VAL A 615 15.91 4.92 25.10
N PHE A 616 14.79 4.25 24.88
CA PHE A 616 14.54 2.90 25.37
C PHE A 616 14.57 1.92 24.20
N ALA A 617 15.37 0.85 24.32
CA ALA A 617 15.36 -0.26 23.37
C ALA A 617 15.12 -1.57 24.14
N GLY A 618 13.86 -1.98 24.17
CA GLY A 618 13.41 -3.12 24.95
C GLY A 618 13.48 -4.42 24.15
N ASN A 619 14.36 -5.35 24.54
CA ASN A 619 14.59 -6.64 23.88
C ASN A 619 14.84 -6.47 22.38
N LEU A 620 15.65 -5.49 22.01
CA LEU A 620 15.90 -5.16 20.61
C LEU A 620 17.22 -5.74 20.12
N ILE A 621 18.29 -5.66 20.92
CA ILE A 621 19.66 -5.81 20.41
C ILE A 621 19.95 -7.21 19.85
N GLU A 622 19.36 -8.25 20.42
CA GLU A 622 19.48 -9.63 19.95
C GLU A 622 18.63 -9.92 18.68
N HIS A 623 17.81 -8.95 18.24
CA HIS A 623 16.99 -9.02 17.04
C HIS A 623 17.53 -8.15 15.89
N LEU A 624 18.68 -7.50 16.06
CA LEU A 624 19.30 -6.64 15.05
C LEU A 624 20.31 -7.42 14.21
N TYR A 625 20.35 -7.15 12.90
CA TYR A 625 21.36 -7.72 12.00
C TYR A 625 22.76 -7.12 12.26
N ASP A 626 22.85 -5.90 12.78
CA ASP A 626 24.11 -5.26 13.20
C ASP A 626 23.93 -4.41 14.48
N PRO A 627 23.91 -5.04 15.66
CA PRO A 627 23.67 -4.34 16.93
C PRO A 627 24.79 -3.36 17.28
N ALA A 628 26.03 -3.62 16.86
CA ALA A 628 27.14 -2.69 17.04
C ALA A 628 26.91 -1.40 16.25
N LYS A 629 26.42 -1.48 15.01
CA LYS A 629 26.04 -0.30 14.23
C LYS A 629 24.95 0.52 14.92
N PHE A 630 23.90 -0.13 15.42
CA PHE A 630 22.86 0.56 16.19
C PHE A 630 23.43 1.32 17.40
N LEU A 631 24.28 0.66 18.19
CA LEU A 631 24.91 1.29 19.36
C LEU A 631 25.87 2.43 19.00
N GLN A 632 26.51 2.41 17.82
CA GLN A 632 27.30 3.54 17.34
C GLN A 632 26.40 4.71 16.91
N ASP A 633 25.36 4.43 16.13
CA ASP A 633 24.50 5.45 15.53
C ASP A 633 23.59 6.12 16.58
N ILE A 634 23.19 5.43 17.64
CA ILE A 634 22.31 5.95 18.69
C ILE A 634 22.98 7.04 19.54
N LYS A 635 24.32 7.01 19.65
CA LYS A 635 25.10 8.00 20.42
C LYS A 635 24.79 9.41 19.99
N ALA A 636 24.75 9.66 18.68
CA ALA A 636 24.52 11.00 18.10
C ALA A 636 23.07 11.50 18.29
N ARG A 637 22.15 10.64 18.75
CA ARG A 637 20.72 10.94 18.86
C ARG A 637 20.31 11.36 20.28
N ILE A 638 21.11 11.00 21.28
CA ILE A 638 20.85 11.27 22.70
C ILE A 638 21.54 12.57 23.13
N ASN A 639 20.83 13.40 23.90
CA ASN A 639 21.37 14.63 24.49
C ASN A 639 22.41 14.32 25.58
N PRO A 640 23.42 15.18 25.81
CA PRO A 640 24.27 15.09 27.00
C PRO A 640 23.43 15.04 28.28
N GLY A 641 23.74 14.10 29.18
CA GLY A 641 22.96 13.80 30.38
C GLY A 641 21.75 12.89 30.17
N GLY A 642 21.34 12.65 28.91
CA GLY A 642 20.23 11.76 28.55
C GLY A 642 20.55 10.28 28.79
N LEU A 643 19.50 9.45 28.79
CA LEU A 643 19.59 8.03 29.11
C LEU A 643 19.42 7.15 27.87
N LEU A 644 20.26 6.12 27.75
CA LEU A 644 20.05 4.94 26.93
C LEU A 644 19.70 3.78 27.87
N ILE A 645 18.51 3.21 27.73
CA ILE A 645 18.05 2.08 28.53
C ILE A 645 17.86 0.88 27.60
N LEU A 646 18.47 -0.23 27.95
CA LEU A 646 18.42 -1.48 27.19
C LEU A 646 17.85 -2.58 28.06
N THR A 647 16.94 -3.38 27.51
CA THR A 647 16.66 -4.72 28.03
C THR A 647 17.07 -5.76 27.01
N SER A 648 17.61 -6.88 27.48
CA SER A 648 18.01 -7.99 26.61
C SER A 648 18.09 -9.29 27.38
N THR A 649 17.74 -10.38 26.73
CA THR A 649 17.95 -11.76 27.18
C THR A 649 19.37 -12.25 26.89
N TYR A 650 20.08 -11.57 25.98
CA TYR A 650 21.37 -11.97 25.41
C TYR A 650 21.30 -13.30 24.63
N ASN A 651 20.10 -13.73 24.25
CA ASN A 651 19.88 -14.95 23.50
C ASN A 651 20.15 -14.73 22.02
N TRP A 652 21.43 -14.71 21.64
CA TRP A 652 21.84 -14.50 20.26
C TRP A 652 21.41 -15.65 19.34
N ASN A 653 20.92 -15.29 18.15
CA ASN A 653 20.54 -16.22 17.10
C ASN A 653 21.33 -15.89 15.81
N GLU A 654 22.09 -16.85 15.29
CA GLU A 654 22.89 -16.67 14.06
C GLU A 654 22.06 -16.46 12.79
N GLU A 655 20.79 -16.87 12.79
CA GLU A 655 19.86 -16.60 11.69
C GLU A 655 19.44 -15.12 11.62
N ILE A 656 19.54 -14.41 12.74
CA ILE A 656 19.17 -12.98 12.87
C ILE A 656 20.43 -12.11 12.85
N THR A 657 21.37 -12.40 13.74
CA THR A 657 22.63 -11.67 13.90
C THR A 657 23.80 -12.60 13.54
N PRO A 658 24.52 -12.37 12.43
CA PRO A 658 25.71 -13.13 12.09
C PRO A 658 26.69 -13.19 13.25
N ARG A 659 27.38 -14.33 13.41
CA ARG A 659 28.20 -14.61 14.59
C ARG A 659 29.29 -13.56 14.85
N ASP A 660 29.85 -13.00 13.79
CA ASP A 660 30.87 -11.94 13.82
C ASP A 660 30.32 -10.56 14.25
N LYS A 661 28.99 -10.42 14.29
CA LYS A 661 28.28 -9.21 14.70
C LYS A 661 27.76 -9.25 16.14
N TRP A 662 27.96 -10.35 16.86
CA TRP A 662 27.54 -10.45 18.26
C TRP A 662 28.36 -9.49 19.13
N LEU A 663 27.67 -8.76 20.01
CA LEU A 663 28.36 -7.86 20.95
C LEU A 663 29.12 -8.63 22.05
N GLY A 664 28.68 -9.84 22.40
CA GLY A 664 29.32 -10.68 23.41
C GLY A 664 28.68 -12.07 23.45
N GLY A 665 28.78 -12.76 24.59
CA GLY A 665 28.30 -14.14 24.71
C GLY A 665 29.26 -15.14 24.05
N PHE A 666 30.56 -14.87 24.12
CA PHE A 666 31.59 -15.72 23.53
C PHE A 666 32.87 -15.72 24.36
N LYS A 667 33.81 -16.59 23.99
CA LYS A 667 35.15 -16.64 24.56
C LYS A 667 36.06 -15.68 23.79
N ALA A 668 36.68 -14.73 24.48
CA ALA A 668 37.70 -13.88 23.90
C ALA A 668 38.91 -14.73 23.45
N LYS A 669 39.80 -14.15 22.62
CA LYS A 669 41.04 -14.82 22.19
C LYS A 669 41.96 -15.20 23.36
N THR A 670 41.80 -14.54 24.51
CA THR A 670 42.49 -14.84 25.77
C THR A 670 41.93 -16.07 26.50
N GLY A 671 40.78 -16.60 26.09
CA GLY A 671 40.05 -17.69 26.75
C GLY A 671 39.07 -17.22 27.84
N GLU A 672 39.08 -15.93 28.17
CA GLU A 672 38.15 -15.31 29.12
C GLU A 672 36.73 -15.20 28.53
N ASN A 673 35.73 -15.18 29.41
CA ASN A 673 34.37 -14.89 28.99
C ASN A 673 34.28 -13.42 28.59
N TYR A 674 33.70 -13.16 27.41
CA TYR A 674 33.32 -11.81 27.00
C TYR A 674 31.81 -11.74 26.95
N THR A 675 31.22 -11.10 27.95
CA THR A 675 29.78 -11.02 28.14
C THR A 675 29.18 -9.96 27.22
N THR A 676 27.89 -10.10 26.89
CA THR A 676 27.21 -9.08 26.07
C THR A 676 27.17 -7.72 26.75
N LEU A 677 27.06 -7.66 28.08
CA LEU A 677 27.11 -6.40 28.84
C LEU A 677 28.47 -5.68 28.68
N GLU A 678 29.57 -6.44 28.69
CA GLU A 678 30.90 -5.89 28.40
C GLU A 678 31.01 -5.39 26.96
N GLY A 679 30.46 -6.16 26.01
CA GLY A 679 30.34 -5.76 24.61
C GLY A 679 29.59 -4.44 24.40
N ILE A 680 28.44 -4.29 25.06
CA ILE A 680 27.66 -3.04 25.04
C ILE A 680 28.51 -1.90 25.59
N ARG A 681 29.12 -2.09 26.77
CA ARG A 681 29.99 -1.08 27.42
C ARG A 681 31.08 -0.59 26.47
N ASP A 682 31.78 -1.53 25.83
CA ASP A 682 32.89 -1.21 24.94
C ASP A 682 32.41 -0.52 23.66
N ALA A 683 31.25 -0.92 23.13
CA ALA A 683 30.65 -0.30 21.95
C ALA A 683 30.25 1.16 22.20
N ILE A 684 29.74 1.50 23.40
CA ILE A 684 29.27 2.86 23.71
C ILE A 684 30.27 3.75 24.45
N ALA A 685 31.40 3.20 24.90
CA ALA A 685 32.49 3.96 25.47
C ALA A 685 33.14 4.93 24.46
N PRO A 686 33.77 6.04 24.93
CA PRO A 686 33.79 6.53 26.31
C PRO A 686 32.58 7.42 26.67
N GLU A 687 31.66 7.64 25.72
CA GLU A 687 30.58 8.64 25.76
C GLU A 687 29.48 8.31 26.78
N PHE A 688 29.31 7.05 27.11
CA PHE A 688 28.32 6.60 28.08
C PHE A 688 28.96 5.99 29.32
N GLU A 689 28.26 6.08 30.43
CA GLU A 689 28.58 5.39 31.68
C GLU A 689 27.37 4.60 32.18
N LEU A 690 27.62 3.41 32.73
CA LEU A 690 26.57 2.60 33.35
C LEU A 690 26.14 3.24 34.67
N THR A 691 24.85 3.48 34.84
CA THR A 691 24.30 4.06 36.07
C THR A 691 23.70 2.96 36.95
N GLY A 692 24.45 2.56 37.97
CA GLY A 692 24.04 1.52 38.91
C GLY A 692 24.21 0.09 38.37
N GLU A 693 23.84 -0.89 39.20
CA GLU A 693 23.87 -2.29 38.82
C GLU A 693 22.67 -2.65 37.91
N PRO A 694 22.88 -3.44 36.84
CA PRO A 694 21.77 -3.95 36.04
C PRO A 694 20.78 -4.76 36.87
N LYS A 695 19.50 -4.74 36.47
CA LYS A 695 18.41 -5.45 37.16
C LYS A 695 17.81 -6.51 36.26
N ASP A 696 17.30 -7.57 36.87
CA ASP A 696 16.54 -8.60 36.16
C ASP A 696 15.05 -8.27 36.17
N ILE A 697 14.42 -8.25 34.99
CA ILE A 697 12.97 -8.09 34.83
C ILE A 697 12.40 -9.38 34.24
N PRO A 698 11.57 -10.13 34.99
CA PRO A 698 10.90 -11.31 34.46
C PRO A 698 9.79 -10.92 33.48
N PHE A 699 9.52 -11.78 32.51
CA PHE A 699 8.40 -11.64 31.58
C PHE A 699 7.74 -12.98 31.29
N VAL A 700 6.46 -12.93 30.91
CA VAL A 700 5.68 -14.11 30.53
C VAL A 700 4.99 -13.86 29.20
N ILE A 701 5.16 -14.78 28.24
CA ILE A 701 4.49 -14.76 26.95
C ILE A 701 3.47 -15.89 26.91
N ARG A 702 2.19 -15.55 26.74
CA ARG A 702 1.12 -16.52 26.51
C ARG A 702 1.21 -17.11 25.10
N LYS A 703 1.15 -18.44 24.98
CA LYS A 703 1.00 -19.17 23.70
C LYS A 703 -0.44 -19.66 23.54
N THR A 704 -0.97 -20.34 24.54
CA THR A 704 -2.37 -20.81 24.60
C THR A 704 -2.90 -20.72 26.04
N ALA A 705 -4.11 -21.21 26.30
CA ALA A 705 -4.67 -21.24 27.66
C ALA A 705 -3.80 -22.00 28.68
N ARG A 706 -3.01 -22.97 28.22
CA ARG A 706 -2.20 -23.87 29.05
C ARG A 706 -0.71 -23.90 28.67
N ASN A 707 -0.27 -23.05 27.76
CA ASN A 707 1.12 -22.97 27.32
C ASN A 707 1.63 -21.54 27.43
N TYR A 708 2.69 -21.35 28.22
CA TYR A 708 3.32 -20.07 28.49
C TYR A 708 4.82 -20.24 28.39
N GLU A 709 5.50 -19.19 27.95
CA GLU A 709 6.94 -19.06 27.98
C GLU A 709 7.32 -18.00 29.01
N GLN A 710 8.32 -18.29 29.84
CA GLN A 710 8.81 -17.36 30.85
C GLN A 710 10.29 -17.10 30.59
N GLY A 711 10.68 -15.84 30.68
CA GLY A 711 12.08 -15.43 30.55
C GLY A 711 12.41 -14.29 31.50
N ILE A 712 13.68 -13.91 31.47
CA ILE A 712 14.23 -12.80 32.25
C ILE A 712 15.11 -11.99 31.31
N VAL A 713 14.97 -10.67 31.38
CA VAL A 713 15.84 -9.73 30.67
C VAL A 713 16.71 -8.99 31.68
N GLN A 714 17.92 -8.66 31.27
CA GLN A 714 18.75 -7.73 32.03
C GLN A 714 18.43 -6.29 31.57
N PHE A 715 17.93 -5.48 32.48
CA PHE A 715 17.69 -4.05 32.34
C PHE A 715 18.95 -3.27 32.74
N SER A 716 19.52 -2.54 31.80
CA SER A 716 20.73 -1.73 31.99
C SER A 716 20.47 -0.27 31.61
N VAL A 717 21.03 0.65 32.40
CA VAL A 717 20.80 2.09 32.26
C VAL A 717 22.14 2.76 32.02
N TRP A 718 22.24 3.53 30.94
CA TRP A 718 23.46 4.18 30.51
C TRP A 718 23.22 5.67 30.36
N ARG A 719 24.03 6.49 31.02
CA ARG A 719 23.96 7.95 30.94
C ARG A 719 25.00 8.46 29.97
N LYS A 720 24.58 9.34 29.06
CA LYS A 720 25.49 10.06 28.19
C LYS A 720 26.21 11.15 28.98
N LYS A 721 27.54 11.20 28.87
CA LYS A 721 28.39 12.20 29.52
C LYS A 721 28.23 13.61 28.95
#